data_AF-A0A954JL13-F1
#
_entry.id   AF-A0A954JL13-F1
#
_cell.length_a   1.000
_cell.length_b   1.000
_cell.length_c   1.000
_cell.angle_alpha   90.00
_cell.angle_beta   90.00
_cell.angle_gamma   90.00
#
_symmetry.space_group_name_H-M   'P 1'
#
loop_
_entity.id
_entity.type
_entity.pdbx_description
1 polymer ?
#
loop_
_entity_poly.entity_id
_entity_poly.type
_entity_poly.pdbx_seq_one_letter_code
_entity_poly.pdbx_strand_id
1 'polypeptide(L)'
;MESDRKFDLLAALAYFLFGAVVVQFHEPWRDELQAWLLARDSPNLLMLISNLRYEGHPALWHLCLMGLSRISPDPLMMQYFHLLIATATVGLVLAWAPFSWWQRLCFVFGYFSLFEYSIIARNYALSVLLIVIICHLCSRRMDHLIWLGVALALLCQSNVHGAIVALAVFGGLSAYVLTSGRYSLRSQPFIGFSLVFLCGFFLSIYQIAPREDAGFMTQWTTWIDSTRILDRVGAVSRAILPIPQFQVVFWNTHITDSLSYGPTIQCVIGLLLVGVSCWALLKNRFILGIYLAGTFGLILFSYLVHSGGQRHDGFLFLLWFACFWFIREFDGEDDTADDWRGSEFALEDDYSSALVTTILAIHVLGGVFAVVQEFRYPFSPGKEFASRIPHSEHPLVVEPDYLASSLLGYRGDLSPFFLSGNRFGTFTMWNQNRLASSPDSQSETIRRIRALSPEAMFVTDKPIARSAVQDCEITQLATSNAGIVADEVFFLYRVRRRSGTGWQYGWGEINPTGDVVRHFDLLPVFDMDRWRSFDHEKGGPGEFLMLSRIGGHPGADYQHCSIRRWIADRDCDVRVTSQLTHSQTAGDGVRGFVIGPGGLLASEHALAETHDLETESVHLNRGQVIDFVVYCGSTEFFDQFAWDIEIHQSDQDGNEVRVWHSAEESLLGTRPSAHSGWFYGWGEFTKSGEVTYFEPFPRFESDKWIGKLGYPDARIGWCSLDRAGGHPGGTAQTCAIRRWVSEVDCSIRIHSEVSHLQFNGDGIDAAIVVGDQVMAQSRVLHETKQLSTDWIPIKANGIVDFVVDCREDETFDQFLWPIEIEQMQKSENRIWNSQTDFSNVQGSQNASPMKR
;
A
#
# COMPACT_ATOMS: atom_id res chain seq x y z
N MET A 1 -18.53 10.98 53.48
CA MET A 1 -19.19 11.40 52.21
C MET A 1 -18.55 12.63 51.57
N GLU A 2 -18.48 13.81 52.24
CA GLU A 2 -17.83 15.00 51.64
C GLU A 2 -16.29 14.96 51.73
N SER A 3 -15.73 14.35 52.78
CA SER A 3 -14.29 14.07 52.91
C SER A 3 -13.77 13.12 51.84
N ASP A 4 -14.56 12.08 51.54
CA ASP A 4 -14.16 10.99 50.63
C ASP A 4 -14.15 11.47 49.18
N ARG A 5 -15.13 12.31 48.79
CA ARG A 5 -15.14 12.94 47.46
C ARG A 5 -13.98 13.91 47.25
N LYS A 6 -13.57 14.65 48.30
CA LYS A 6 -12.38 15.52 48.22
C LYS A 6 -11.12 14.67 48.01
N PHE A 7 -11.01 13.55 48.71
CA PHE A 7 -9.90 12.62 48.54
C PHE A 7 -9.87 12.01 47.13
N ASP A 8 -11.01 11.55 46.60
CA ASP A 8 -11.10 10.98 45.25
C ASP A 8 -10.71 12.00 44.17
N LEU A 9 -11.15 13.26 44.30
CA LEU A 9 -10.76 14.35 43.40
C LEU A 9 -9.28 14.68 43.49
N LEU A 10 -8.71 14.69 44.70
CA LEU A 10 -7.27 14.91 44.88
C LEU A 10 -6.45 13.75 44.30
N ALA A 11 -6.90 12.52 44.44
CA ALA A 11 -6.26 11.35 43.84
C ALA A 11 -6.32 11.37 42.31
N ALA A 12 -7.46 11.72 41.72
CA ALA A 12 -7.58 11.91 40.27
C ALA A 12 -6.71 13.06 39.76
N LEU A 13 -6.63 14.17 40.50
CA LEU A 13 -5.72 15.27 40.17
C LEU A 13 -4.25 14.84 40.27
N ALA A 14 -3.87 14.11 41.31
CA ALA A 14 -2.52 13.57 41.46
C ALA A 14 -2.17 12.62 40.30
N TYR A 15 -3.12 11.76 39.90
CA TYR A 15 -2.98 10.89 38.73
C TYR A 15 -2.78 11.70 37.45
N PHE A 16 -3.58 12.75 37.21
CA PHE A 16 -3.40 13.64 36.06
C PHE A 16 -2.04 14.32 36.05
N LEU A 17 -1.62 14.90 37.19
CA LEU A 17 -0.33 15.59 37.29
C LEU A 17 0.83 14.63 37.06
N PHE A 18 0.75 13.41 37.61
CA PHE A 18 1.75 12.37 37.37
C PHE A 18 1.78 11.94 35.90
N GLY A 19 0.63 11.60 35.33
CA GLY A 19 0.52 11.23 33.91
C GLY A 19 0.98 12.35 32.98
N ALA A 20 0.72 13.61 33.33
CA ALA A 20 1.18 14.77 32.57
C ALA A 20 2.71 14.86 32.54
N VAL A 21 3.40 14.48 33.63
CA VAL A 21 4.85 14.36 33.65
C VAL A 21 5.29 13.21 32.74
N VAL A 22 4.69 12.03 32.86
CA VAL A 22 5.05 10.86 32.02
C VAL A 22 4.86 11.16 30.53
N VAL A 23 3.76 11.82 30.15
CA VAL A 23 3.49 12.24 28.76
C VAL A 23 4.60 13.12 28.18
N GLN A 24 5.31 13.91 28.99
CA GLN A 24 6.44 14.71 28.49
C GLN A 24 7.64 13.85 28.06
N PHE A 25 7.78 12.66 28.62
CA PHE A 25 8.81 11.68 28.25
C PHE A 25 8.33 10.73 27.16
N HIS A 26 7.01 10.56 27.01
CA HIS A 26 6.47 9.63 26.03
C HIS A 26 6.61 10.16 24.60
N GLU A 27 7.30 9.41 23.74
CA GLU A 27 7.32 9.62 22.29
C GLU A 27 6.29 8.75 21.58
N PRO A 28 5.21 9.35 21.03
CA PRO A 28 4.24 8.64 20.22
C PRO A 28 4.89 7.81 19.12
N TRP A 29 4.59 6.52 19.10
CA TRP A 29 5.02 5.58 18.07
C TRP A 29 4.10 5.60 16.84
N ARG A 30 4.45 4.85 15.79
CA ARG A 30 3.78 4.90 14.47
C ARG A 30 2.26 4.83 14.52
N ASP A 31 1.65 3.96 15.34
CA ASP A 31 0.20 3.78 15.32
C ASP A 31 -0.53 4.99 15.97
N GLU A 32 0.07 5.62 16.98
CA GLU A 32 -0.48 6.86 17.55
C GLU A 32 -0.41 7.99 16.51
N LEU A 33 0.75 8.12 15.86
CA LEU A 33 0.97 9.17 14.88
C LEU A 33 0.21 8.93 13.57
N GLN A 34 -0.01 7.69 13.14
CA GLN A 34 -0.87 7.34 12.00
C GLN A 34 -2.29 7.89 12.22
N ALA A 35 -2.88 7.67 13.40
CA ALA A 35 -4.21 8.19 13.73
C ALA A 35 -4.22 9.72 13.77
N TRP A 36 -3.17 10.35 14.30
CA TRP A 36 -3.02 11.80 14.30
C TRP A 36 -2.91 12.38 12.89
N LEU A 37 -2.06 11.80 12.05
CA LEU A 37 -1.78 12.23 10.67
C LEU A 37 -3.02 12.09 9.78
N LEU A 38 -3.76 10.99 9.90
CA LEU A 38 -5.06 10.83 9.24
C LEU A 38 -6.02 11.97 9.60
N ALA A 39 -6.10 12.33 10.87
CA ALA A 39 -7.00 13.37 11.36
C ALA A 39 -6.53 14.80 11.03
N ARG A 40 -5.22 15.05 11.05
CA ARG A 40 -4.59 16.35 10.75
C ARG A 40 -4.62 16.64 9.26
N ASP A 41 -4.26 15.66 8.44
CA ASP A 41 -3.98 15.87 7.01
C ASP A 41 -5.17 15.51 6.11
N SER A 42 -6.25 14.93 6.67
CA SER A 42 -7.52 14.84 5.95
C SER A 42 -8.18 16.23 5.82
N PRO A 43 -8.46 16.69 4.58
CA PRO A 43 -8.92 18.06 4.36
C PRO A 43 -10.30 18.33 4.99
N ASN A 44 -11.17 17.31 5.00
CA ASN A 44 -12.52 17.40 5.53
C ASN A 44 -12.99 16.04 6.07
N LEU A 45 -14.16 16.07 6.72
CA LEU A 45 -14.77 14.92 7.38
C LEU A 45 -15.04 13.76 6.42
N LEU A 46 -15.47 14.06 5.19
CA LEU A 46 -15.78 13.04 4.19
C LEU A 46 -14.51 12.29 3.78
N MET A 47 -13.41 13.02 3.55
CA MET A 47 -12.12 12.42 3.24
C MET A 47 -11.58 11.60 4.40
N LEU A 48 -11.72 12.07 5.65
CA LEU A 48 -11.35 11.29 6.83
C LEU A 48 -12.11 9.97 6.87
N ILE A 49 -13.45 9.99 6.77
CA ILE A 49 -14.28 8.77 6.77
C ILE A 49 -13.90 7.85 5.62
N SER A 50 -13.60 8.38 4.43
CA SER A 50 -13.14 7.58 3.29
C SER A 50 -11.81 6.89 3.57
N ASN A 51 -10.86 7.60 4.19
CA ASN A 51 -9.54 7.07 4.54
C ASN A 51 -9.61 6.01 5.65
N LEU A 52 -10.52 6.17 6.63
CA LEU A 52 -10.69 5.22 7.74
C LEU A 52 -11.14 3.82 7.30
N ARG A 53 -11.74 3.69 6.11
CA ARG A 53 -12.06 2.37 5.54
C ARG A 53 -10.81 1.55 5.19
N TYR A 54 -9.64 2.18 5.18
CA TYR A 54 -8.34 1.52 5.05
C TYR A 54 -7.65 1.24 6.40
N GLU A 55 -8.25 1.62 7.53
CA GLU A 55 -7.71 1.40 8.89
C GLU A 55 -8.46 0.30 9.66
N GLY A 56 -9.71 -0.01 9.28
CA GLY A 56 -10.54 -1.00 9.99
C GLY A 56 -11.01 -0.52 11.37
N HIS A 57 -11.19 0.79 11.55
CA HIS A 57 -11.60 1.40 12.80
C HIS A 57 -12.87 2.25 12.62
N PRO A 58 -13.81 2.25 13.59
CA PRO A 58 -14.90 3.22 13.59
C PRO A 58 -14.38 4.66 13.82
N ALA A 59 -15.21 5.63 13.50
CA ALA A 59 -14.77 7.01 13.36
C ALA A 59 -14.54 7.77 14.68
N LEU A 60 -15.13 7.35 15.81
CA LEU A 60 -15.25 8.18 17.01
C LEU A 60 -13.93 8.81 17.48
N TRP A 61 -12.86 8.01 17.60
CA TRP A 61 -11.54 8.49 18.02
C TRP A 61 -10.99 9.54 17.04
N HIS A 62 -11.02 9.23 15.74
CA HIS A 62 -10.50 10.09 14.70
C HIS A 62 -11.29 11.40 14.55
N LEU A 63 -12.60 11.39 14.84
CA LEU A 63 -13.41 12.61 14.90
C LEU A 63 -12.95 13.55 16.02
N CYS A 64 -12.63 12.99 17.21
CA CYS A 64 -12.03 13.78 18.28
C CYS A 64 -10.68 14.35 17.85
N LEU A 65 -9.81 13.52 17.26
CA LEU A 65 -8.51 13.96 16.79
C LEU A 65 -8.60 15.04 15.70
N MET A 66 -9.58 14.93 14.79
CA MET A 66 -9.78 15.92 13.75
C MET A 66 -10.16 17.27 14.34
N GLY A 67 -11.00 17.29 15.39
CA GLY A 67 -11.30 18.53 16.12
C GLY A 67 -10.06 19.15 16.76
N LEU A 68 -9.21 18.32 17.39
CA LEU A 68 -7.98 18.76 18.04
C LEU A 68 -6.91 19.24 17.05
N SER A 69 -6.79 18.57 15.91
CA SER A 69 -5.82 18.92 14.87
C SER A 69 -6.12 20.29 14.23
N ARG A 70 -7.37 20.76 14.30
CA ARG A 70 -7.75 22.13 13.89
C ARG A 70 -7.34 23.19 14.90
N ILE A 71 -6.99 22.82 16.14
CA ILE A 71 -6.51 23.73 17.18
C ILE A 71 -4.98 23.82 17.15
N SER A 72 -4.30 22.68 17.03
CA SER A 72 -2.84 22.61 16.93
C SER A 72 -2.41 21.42 16.04
N PRO A 73 -1.37 21.58 15.21
CA PRO A 73 -0.79 20.47 14.46
C PRO A 73 0.09 19.53 15.32
N ASP A 74 0.40 19.94 16.55
CA ASP A 74 1.27 19.21 17.49
C ASP A 74 0.54 17.99 18.10
N PRO A 75 1.05 16.75 17.92
CA PRO A 75 0.46 15.55 18.51
C PRO A 75 0.39 15.56 20.04
N LEU A 76 1.11 16.46 20.73
CA LEU A 76 0.99 16.63 22.18
C LEU A 76 -0.46 16.91 22.63
N MET A 77 -1.27 17.58 21.80
CA MET A 77 -2.70 17.79 22.08
C MET A 77 -3.48 16.48 22.20
N MET A 78 -3.17 15.49 21.36
CA MET A 78 -3.77 14.16 21.42
C MET A 78 -3.42 13.45 22.73
N GLN A 79 -2.16 13.51 23.16
CA GLN A 79 -1.71 12.86 24.39
C GLN A 79 -2.41 13.44 25.63
N TYR A 80 -2.52 14.77 25.74
CA TYR A 80 -3.25 15.39 26.84
C TYR A 80 -4.75 15.12 26.81
N PHE A 81 -5.38 15.10 25.64
CA PHE A 81 -6.77 14.71 25.51
C PHE A 81 -7.00 13.26 25.95
N HIS A 82 -6.11 12.35 25.55
CA HIS A 82 -6.14 10.96 26.00
C HIS A 82 -5.97 10.84 27.53
N LEU A 83 -5.01 11.58 28.11
CA LEU A 83 -4.80 11.62 29.56
C LEU A 83 -6.02 12.14 30.32
N LEU A 84 -6.78 13.10 29.76
CA LEU A 84 -8.04 13.57 30.34
C LEU A 84 -9.09 12.46 30.37
N ILE A 85 -9.20 11.66 29.31
CA ILE A 85 -10.10 10.49 29.26
C ILE A 85 -9.69 9.44 30.30
N ALA A 86 -8.39 9.14 30.42
CA ALA A 86 -7.86 8.22 31.42
C ALA A 86 -8.10 8.73 32.86
N THR A 87 -7.88 10.02 33.09
CA THR A 87 -8.12 10.67 34.39
C THR A 87 -9.60 10.64 34.75
N ALA A 88 -10.49 10.89 33.79
CA ALA A 88 -11.93 10.76 33.99
C ALA A 88 -12.29 9.33 34.41
N THR A 89 -11.75 8.32 33.71
CA THR A 89 -11.93 6.90 34.06
C THR A 89 -11.51 6.61 35.50
N VAL A 90 -10.30 7.02 35.89
CA VAL A 90 -9.78 6.87 37.26
C VAL A 90 -10.69 7.54 38.27
N GLY A 91 -11.15 8.77 37.99
CA GLY A 91 -12.09 9.50 38.85
C GLY A 91 -13.40 8.73 39.07
N LEU A 92 -13.97 8.13 38.02
CA LEU A 92 -15.20 7.34 38.14
C LEU A 92 -14.97 6.03 38.91
N VAL A 93 -13.84 5.36 38.71
CA VAL A 93 -13.49 4.13 39.46
C VAL A 93 -13.31 4.44 40.95
N LEU A 94 -12.57 5.50 41.27
CA LEU A 94 -12.38 5.93 42.66
C LEU A 94 -13.72 6.28 43.31
N ALA A 95 -14.59 7.02 42.61
CA ALA A 95 -15.85 7.50 43.18
C ALA A 95 -16.92 6.39 43.34
N TRP A 96 -17.00 5.43 42.42
CA TRP A 96 -18.19 4.56 42.31
C TRP A 96 -17.93 3.06 42.21
N ALA A 97 -16.68 2.62 42.11
CA ALA A 97 -16.44 1.19 41.96
C ALA A 97 -16.69 0.44 43.29
N PRO A 98 -17.45 -0.68 43.30
CA PRO A 98 -17.86 -1.44 44.47
C PRO A 98 -16.72 -2.33 45.00
N PHE A 99 -15.50 -1.81 44.96
CA PHE A 99 -14.31 -2.50 45.42
C PHE A 99 -13.77 -1.81 46.67
N SER A 100 -13.01 -2.56 47.47
CA SER A 100 -12.27 -1.97 48.57
C SER A 100 -11.37 -0.83 48.07
N TRP A 101 -11.06 0.10 48.96
CA TRP A 101 -10.23 1.24 48.61
C TRP A 101 -8.85 0.81 48.07
N TRP A 102 -8.28 -0.27 48.62
CA TRP A 102 -7.01 -0.83 48.15
C TRP A 102 -7.12 -1.41 46.73
N GLN A 103 -8.20 -2.12 46.43
CA GLN A 103 -8.44 -2.63 45.07
C GLN A 103 -8.60 -1.49 44.06
N ARG A 104 -9.35 -0.44 44.41
CA ARG A 104 -9.46 0.77 43.58
C ARG A 104 -8.08 1.40 43.34
N LEU A 105 -7.27 1.54 44.38
CA LEU A 105 -5.92 2.08 44.27
C LEU A 105 -5.00 1.21 43.39
N CYS A 106 -5.04 -0.11 43.57
CA CYS A 106 -4.28 -1.05 42.73
C CYS A 106 -4.71 -1.00 41.26
N PHE A 107 -6.01 -0.82 40.98
CA PHE A 107 -6.49 -0.59 39.62
C PHE A 107 -5.88 0.68 39.02
N VAL A 108 -5.86 1.80 39.77
CA VAL A 108 -5.31 3.08 39.32
C VAL A 108 -3.82 2.98 38.96
N PHE A 109 -3.04 2.27 39.77
CA PHE A 109 -1.61 2.04 39.52
C PHE A 109 -1.30 0.78 38.70
N GLY A 110 -2.32 0.09 38.19
CA GLY A 110 -2.16 -1.14 37.42
C GLY A 110 -1.64 -0.89 36.01
N TYR A 111 -1.01 -1.90 35.38
CA TYR A 111 -0.41 -1.82 34.04
C TYR A 111 -1.30 -1.13 33.00
N PHE A 112 -2.54 -1.59 32.84
CA PHE A 112 -3.44 -1.02 31.83
C PHE A 112 -3.86 0.41 32.13
N SER A 113 -4.15 0.73 33.40
CA SER A 113 -4.62 2.06 33.80
C SER A 113 -3.48 3.08 33.88
N LEU A 114 -2.30 2.68 34.33
CA LEU A 114 -1.18 3.58 34.58
C LEU A 114 -0.32 3.78 33.33
N PHE A 115 -0.32 2.84 32.39
CA PHE A 115 0.52 2.87 31.20
C PHE A 115 -0.27 2.65 29.89
N GLU A 116 -0.74 1.43 29.61
CA GLU A 116 -1.20 1.03 28.27
C GLU A 116 -2.40 1.84 27.76
N TYR A 117 -3.35 2.20 28.62
CA TYR A 117 -4.56 2.95 28.25
C TYR A 117 -4.58 4.39 28.77
N SER A 118 -3.44 4.92 29.22
CA SER A 118 -3.33 6.31 29.69
C SER A 118 -2.21 7.09 29.04
N ILE A 119 -1.05 6.46 28.82
CA ILE A 119 0.14 7.10 28.23
C ILE A 119 0.15 6.93 26.71
N ILE A 120 -0.06 5.70 26.23
CA ILE A 120 -0.10 5.38 24.79
C ILE A 120 -1.45 5.84 24.21
N ALA A 121 -1.45 6.94 23.46
CA ALA A 121 -2.65 7.67 23.05
C ALA A 121 -3.40 6.98 21.89
N ARG A 122 -4.28 6.05 22.24
CA ARG A 122 -5.05 5.24 21.29
C ARG A 122 -6.54 5.27 21.59
N ASN A 123 -7.34 4.76 20.64
CA ASN A 123 -8.79 4.70 20.74
C ASN A 123 -9.33 3.86 21.93
N TYR A 124 -8.50 3.00 22.54
CA TYR A 124 -8.94 2.12 23.63
C TYR A 124 -9.29 2.85 24.93
N ALA A 125 -8.71 4.03 25.20
CA ALA A 125 -9.09 4.80 26.40
C ALA A 125 -10.57 5.19 26.41
N LEU A 126 -11.17 5.44 25.24
CA LEU A 126 -12.61 5.63 25.12
C LEU A 126 -13.38 4.37 25.53
N SER A 127 -12.90 3.18 25.14
CA SER A 127 -13.52 1.91 25.54
C SER A 127 -13.46 1.71 27.05
N VAL A 128 -12.32 1.99 27.68
CA VAL A 128 -12.17 1.86 29.13
C VAL A 128 -13.14 2.79 29.85
N LEU A 129 -13.19 4.07 29.46
CA LEU A 129 -14.11 5.04 30.04
C LEU A 129 -15.57 4.59 29.89
N LEU A 130 -15.95 4.14 28.69
CA LEU A 130 -17.32 3.69 28.40
C LEU A 130 -17.69 2.43 29.17
N ILE A 131 -16.77 1.48 29.35
CA ILE A 131 -16.99 0.29 30.19
C ILE A 131 -17.24 0.69 31.64
N VAL A 132 -16.48 1.65 32.18
CA VAL A 132 -16.71 2.16 33.55
C VAL A 132 -18.04 2.92 33.66
N ILE A 133 -18.41 3.71 32.65
CA ILE A 133 -19.73 4.38 32.59
C ILE A 133 -20.85 3.33 32.57
N ILE A 134 -20.71 2.27 31.76
CA ILE A 134 -21.66 1.16 31.72
C ILE A 134 -21.78 0.51 33.11
N CYS A 135 -20.66 0.22 33.78
CA CYS A 135 -20.67 -0.32 35.14
C CYS A 135 -21.43 0.59 36.13
N HIS A 136 -21.22 1.90 36.06
CA HIS A 136 -21.95 2.86 36.89
C HIS A 136 -23.45 2.97 36.53
N LEU A 137 -23.81 2.95 35.25
CA LEU A 137 -25.22 2.99 34.84
C LEU A 137 -25.95 1.72 35.30
N CYS A 138 -25.25 0.59 35.30
CA CYS A 138 -25.76 -0.68 35.81
C CYS A 138 -26.01 -0.63 37.33
N SER A 139 -25.16 0.04 38.12
CA SER A 139 -25.36 0.17 39.58
C SER A 139 -26.53 1.06 39.97
N ARG A 140 -27.04 1.89 39.04
CA ARG A 140 -28.30 2.64 39.22
C ARG A 140 -29.53 1.83 38.86
N ARG A 141 -29.52 0.53 39.18
CA ARG A 141 -30.65 -0.40 39.04
C ARG A 141 -31.29 -0.47 37.65
N MET A 142 -30.56 -0.07 36.60
CA MET A 142 -31.05 -0.05 35.22
C MET A 142 -32.23 0.92 34.95
N ASP A 143 -32.43 1.93 35.80
CA ASP A 143 -33.50 2.94 35.66
C ASP A 143 -33.39 3.79 34.38
N HIS A 144 -32.22 3.74 33.73
CA HIS A 144 -31.84 4.57 32.58
C HIS A 144 -31.41 3.73 31.38
N LEU A 145 -32.22 2.73 31.03
CA LEU A 145 -31.93 1.76 29.97
C LEU A 145 -31.52 2.39 28.62
N ILE A 146 -32.12 3.53 28.24
CA ILE A 146 -31.75 4.23 27.00
C ILE A 146 -30.30 4.75 27.06
N TRP A 147 -29.88 5.34 28.18
CA TRP A 147 -28.52 5.85 28.36
C TRP A 147 -27.48 4.72 28.38
N LEU A 148 -27.86 3.55 28.92
CA LEU A 148 -27.06 2.34 28.79
C LEU A 148 -26.91 1.91 27.33
N GLY A 149 -28.00 1.98 26.55
CA GLY A 149 -27.98 1.73 25.10
C GLY A 149 -27.06 2.70 24.35
N VAL A 150 -27.08 3.99 24.72
CA VAL A 150 -26.17 5.01 24.17
C VAL A 150 -24.71 4.68 24.51
N ALA A 151 -24.41 4.34 25.76
CA ALA A 151 -23.06 3.99 26.18
C ALA A 151 -22.52 2.75 25.45
N LEU A 152 -23.35 1.71 25.28
CA LEU A 152 -23.00 0.52 24.49
C LEU A 152 -22.84 0.84 23.01
N ALA A 153 -23.69 1.69 22.43
CA ALA A 153 -23.56 2.15 21.05
C ALA A 153 -22.24 2.91 20.83
N LEU A 154 -21.87 3.82 21.75
CA LEU A 154 -20.58 4.51 21.71
C LEU A 154 -19.40 3.56 21.91
N LEU A 155 -19.56 2.51 22.72
CA LEU A 155 -18.54 1.48 22.90
C LEU A 155 -18.28 0.72 21.59
N CYS A 156 -19.33 0.41 20.82
CA CYS A 156 -19.18 -0.13 19.44
C CYS A 156 -18.42 0.83 18.51
N GLN A 157 -18.58 2.14 18.70
CA GLN A 157 -17.91 3.17 17.91
C GLN A 157 -16.46 3.45 18.35
N SER A 158 -15.98 2.83 19.43
CA SER A 158 -14.60 3.03 19.88
C SER A 158 -13.60 2.18 19.07
N ASN A 159 -13.86 0.88 18.97
CA ASN A 159 -13.10 -0.11 18.19
C ASN A 159 -13.83 -1.48 18.20
N VAL A 160 -13.33 -2.43 17.41
CA VAL A 160 -13.92 -3.78 17.28
C VAL A 160 -13.96 -4.58 18.59
N HIS A 161 -12.94 -4.46 19.45
CA HIS A 161 -12.92 -5.15 20.74
C HIS A 161 -14.00 -4.60 21.68
N GLY A 162 -14.18 -3.27 21.68
CA GLY A 162 -15.30 -2.59 22.33
C GLY A 162 -16.65 -3.09 21.83
N ALA A 163 -16.84 -3.23 20.52
CA ALA A 163 -18.09 -3.75 19.94
C ALA A 163 -18.39 -5.19 20.40
N ILE A 164 -17.38 -6.05 20.51
CA ILE A 164 -17.53 -7.42 21.03
C ILE A 164 -17.98 -7.41 22.49
N VAL A 165 -17.31 -6.60 23.34
CA VAL A 165 -17.70 -6.44 24.74
C VAL A 165 -19.12 -5.87 24.87
N ALA A 166 -19.45 -4.86 24.07
CA ALA A 166 -20.77 -4.25 24.05
C ALA A 166 -21.87 -5.26 23.69
N LEU A 167 -21.61 -6.15 22.71
CA LEU A 167 -22.55 -7.20 22.32
C LEU A 167 -22.77 -8.23 23.44
N ALA A 168 -21.69 -8.67 24.10
CA ALA A 168 -21.79 -9.60 25.23
C ALA A 168 -22.58 -8.99 26.40
N VAL A 169 -22.27 -7.74 26.77
CA VAL A 169 -22.97 -7.01 27.82
C VAL A 169 -24.44 -6.77 27.45
N PHE A 170 -24.73 -6.32 26.23
CA PHE A 170 -26.09 -6.12 25.74
C PHE A 170 -26.92 -7.40 25.84
N GLY A 171 -26.39 -8.53 25.38
CA GLY A 171 -27.08 -9.82 25.40
C GLY A 171 -27.37 -10.30 26.83
N GLY A 172 -26.35 -10.27 27.71
CA GLY A 172 -26.51 -10.71 29.09
C GLY A 172 -27.44 -9.81 29.91
N LEU A 173 -27.33 -8.49 29.76
CA LEU A 173 -28.22 -7.55 30.43
C LEU A 173 -29.65 -7.63 29.90
N SER A 174 -29.84 -7.79 28.58
CA SER A 174 -31.17 -8.01 28.00
C SER A 174 -31.82 -9.28 28.56
N ALA A 175 -31.06 -10.37 28.63
CA ALA A 175 -31.54 -11.61 29.23
C ALA A 175 -31.90 -11.41 30.71
N TYR A 176 -31.06 -10.72 31.48
CA TYR A 176 -31.31 -10.41 32.89
C TYR A 176 -32.59 -9.56 33.08
N VAL A 177 -32.74 -8.43 32.39
CA VAL A 177 -33.88 -7.53 32.60
C VAL A 177 -35.23 -8.10 32.11
N LEU A 178 -35.20 -8.98 31.11
CA LEU A 178 -36.41 -9.64 30.60
C LEU A 178 -36.82 -10.82 31.48
N THR A 179 -35.87 -11.63 31.92
CA THR A 179 -36.16 -12.79 32.79
C THR A 179 -36.54 -12.36 34.20
N SER A 180 -36.01 -11.22 34.67
CA SER A 180 -36.42 -10.59 35.92
C SER A 180 -37.77 -9.91 35.90
N GLY A 181 -38.45 -9.87 34.74
CA GLY A 181 -39.73 -9.19 34.60
C GLY A 181 -39.66 -7.68 34.80
N ARG A 182 -38.46 -7.11 35.04
CA ARG A 182 -38.24 -5.66 35.19
C ARG A 182 -38.73 -4.89 33.97
N TYR A 183 -38.47 -5.45 32.79
CA TYR A 183 -38.97 -4.93 31.52
C TYR A 183 -39.55 -6.07 30.68
N SER A 184 -40.42 -5.72 29.73
CA SER A 184 -40.90 -6.63 28.70
C SER A 184 -40.37 -6.24 27.32
N LEU A 185 -40.36 -7.20 26.39
CA LEU A 185 -39.99 -6.96 24.99
C LEU A 185 -40.82 -5.84 24.31
N ARG A 186 -42.02 -5.56 24.83
CA ARG A 186 -42.92 -4.53 24.29
C ARG A 186 -42.81 -3.18 25.03
N SER A 187 -41.99 -3.10 26.08
CA SER A 187 -41.83 -1.87 26.84
C SER A 187 -41.02 -0.83 26.05
N GLN A 188 -41.48 0.42 26.05
CA GLN A 188 -40.79 1.53 25.36
C GLN A 188 -39.33 1.71 25.78
N PRO A 189 -38.96 1.61 27.08
CA PRO A 189 -37.55 1.70 27.49
C PRO A 189 -36.68 0.59 26.88
N PHE A 190 -37.17 -0.64 26.82
CA PHE A 190 -36.44 -1.78 26.25
C PHE A 190 -36.30 -1.67 24.72
N ILE A 191 -37.36 -1.23 24.04
CA ILE A 191 -37.32 -0.96 22.59
C ILE A 191 -36.30 0.14 22.29
N GLY A 192 -36.34 1.26 23.03
CA GLY A 192 -35.40 2.37 22.86
C GLY A 192 -33.95 1.94 23.11
N PHE A 193 -33.70 1.22 24.22
CA PHE A 193 -32.41 0.60 24.52
C PHE A 193 -31.88 -0.26 23.37
N SER A 194 -32.72 -1.19 22.87
CA SER A 194 -32.36 -2.11 21.80
C SER A 194 -32.10 -1.39 20.48
N LEU A 195 -32.96 -0.43 20.11
CA LEU A 195 -32.81 0.30 18.85
C LEU A 195 -31.55 1.15 18.84
N VAL A 196 -31.26 1.89 19.93
CA VAL A 196 -30.05 2.70 20.02
C VAL A 196 -28.79 1.83 19.93
N PHE A 197 -28.76 0.72 20.67
CA PHE A 197 -27.63 -0.21 20.62
C PHE A 197 -27.45 -0.80 19.21
N LEU A 198 -28.51 -1.34 18.61
CA LEU A 198 -28.44 -1.98 17.29
C LEU A 198 -28.04 -0.99 16.21
N CYS A 199 -28.55 0.24 16.23
CA CYS A 199 -28.10 1.30 15.32
C CYS A 199 -26.60 1.58 15.47
N GLY A 200 -26.10 1.72 16.70
CA GLY A 200 -24.67 1.91 16.96
C GLY A 200 -23.82 0.72 16.52
N PHE A 201 -24.28 -0.50 16.75
CA PHE A 201 -23.60 -1.73 16.36
C PHE A 201 -23.51 -1.87 14.83
N PHE A 202 -24.63 -1.76 14.11
CA PHE A 202 -24.62 -1.86 12.65
C PHE A 202 -23.88 -0.70 11.97
N LEU A 203 -23.92 0.50 12.54
CA LEU A 203 -23.11 1.61 12.07
C LEU A 203 -21.61 1.32 12.20
N SER A 204 -21.19 0.69 13.31
CA SER A 204 -19.77 0.31 13.49
C SER A 204 -19.33 -0.71 12.45
N ILE A 205 -20.17 -1.71 12.13
CA ILE A 205 -19.90 -2.69 11.07
C ILE A 205 -19.76 -1.98 9.72
N TYR A 206 -20.67 -1.07 9.39
CA TYR A 206 -20.63 -0.32 8.15
C TYR A 206 -19.33 0.51 8.02
N GLN A 207 -18.88 1.14 9.10
CA GLN A 207 -17.65 1.93 9.12
C GLN A 207 -16.37 1.08 9.03
N ILE A 208 -16.35 -0.08 9.69
CA ILE A 208 -15.20 -1.00 9.69
C ILE A 208 -15.10 -1.75 8.35
N ALA A 209 -16.22 -1.95 7.65
CA ALA A 209 -16.26 -2.72 6.41
C ALA A 209 -15.22 -2.21 5.39
N PRO A 210 -14.20 -3.04 5.05
CA PRO A 210 -13.11 -2.62 4.18
C PRO A 210 -13.63 -2.29 2.78
N ARG A 211 -12.87 -1.48 2.03
CA ARG A 211 -13.12 -1.29 0.60
C ARG A 211 -12.68 -2.54 -0.18
N GLU A 212 -13.17 -2.68 -1.40
CA GLU A 212 -12.80 -3.79 -2.29
C GLU A 212 -11.28 -3.84 -2.54
N ASP A 213 -10.64 -2.67 -2.59
CA ASP A 213 -9.20 -2.50 -2.77
C ASP A 213 -8.42 -2.44 -1.44
N ALA A 214 -9.01 -2.82 -0.30
CA ALA A 214 -8.29 -2.85 0.97
C ALA A 214 -7.20 -3.94 0.96
N GLY A 215 -6.00 -3.55 1.39
CA GLY A 215 -4.81 -4.41 1.49
C GLY A 215 -4.49 -4.86 2.93
N PHE A 216 -5.31 -4.51 3.92
CA PHE A 216 -5.17 -4.97 5.30
C PHE A 216 -6.19 -6.07 5.62
N MET A 217 -5.82 -7.00 6.50
CA MET A 217 -6.71 -8.09 6.96
C MET A 217 -7.28 -8.95 5.82
N THR A 218 -6.49 -9.20 4.78
CA THR A 218 -6.89 -9.92 3.56
C THR A 218 -7.05 -11.43 3.76
N GLN A 219 -6.57 -11.99 4.88
CA GLN A 219 -6.60 -13.43 5.14
C GLN A 219 -7.30 -13.73 6.47
N TRP A 220 -8.31 -14.60 6.38
CA TRP A 220 -9.01 -15.15 7.54
C TRP A 220 -8.49 -16.56 7.81
N THR A 221 -8.21 -16.86 9.07
CA THR A 221 -7.79 -18.19 9.50
C THR A 221 -9.00 -18.98 9.97
N THR A 222 -9.60 -19.74 9.06
CA THR A 222 -10.82 -20.53 9.33
C THR A 222 -10.53 -22.01 9.62
N TRP A 223 -9.30 -22.47 9.40
CA TRP A 223 -8.86 -23.82 9.75
C TRP A 223 -8.37 -23.90 11.20
N ILE A 224 -8.28 -25.12 11.73
CA ILE A 224 -7.80 -25.39 13.09
C ILE A 224 -6.26 -25.35 13.08
N ASP A 225 -5.68 -24.46 13.89
CA ASP A 225 -4.25 -24.32 14.11
C ASP A 225 -3.96 -24.40 15.60
N SER A 226 -3.30 -25.50 16.00
CA SER A 226 -2.97 -25.75 17.41
C SER A 226 -2.06 -24.68 18.02
N THR A 227 -1.13 -24.09 17.24
CA THR A 227 -0.21 -23.07 17.74
C THR A 227 -0.94 -21.77 18.02
N ARG A 228 -1.84 -21.38 17.10
CA ARG A 228 -2.68 -20.19 17.25
C ARG A 228 -3.72 -20.37 18.35
N ILE A 229 -4.29 -21.58 18.51
CA ILE A 229 -5.18 -21.88 19.65
C ILE A 229 -4.43 -21.71 20.97
N LEU A 230 -3.25 -22.33 21.11
CA LEU A 230 -2.42 -22.22 22.32
C LEU A 230 -2.12 -20.75 22.66
N ASP A 231 -1.70 -19.99 21.66
CA ASP A 231 -1.35 -18.58 21.84
C ASP A 231 -2.58 -17.70 22.18
N ARG A 232 -3.73 -17.90 21.52
CA ARG A 232 -4.94 -17.09 21.77
C ARG A 232 -5.65 -17.45 23.07
N VAL A 233 -5.59 -18.70 23.52
CA VAL A 233 -6.02 -19.06 24.89
C VAL A 233 -5.01 -18.50 25.91
N GLY A 234 -3.72 -18.52 25.59
CA GLY A 234 -2.65 -17.89 26.37
C GLY A 234 -2.81 -16.39 26.56
N ALA A 235 -3.50 -15.69 25.65
CA ALA A 235 -3.84 -14.26 25.76
C ALA A 235 -4.54 -13.90 27.07
N VAL A 236 -5.36 -14.81 27.62
CA VAL A 236 -6.03 -14.59 28.91
C VAL A 236 -5.00 -14.41 30.02
N SER A 237 -3.92 -15.22 30.03
CA SER A 237 -2.86 -15.07 31.03
C SER A 237 -2.13 -13.74 30.88
N ARG A 238 -1.83 -13.30 29.65
CA ARG A 238 -1.15 -12.03 29.37
C ARG A 238 -2.00 -10.83 29.77
N ALA A 239 -3.32 -10.90 29.57
CA ALA A 239 -4.24 -9.85 29.96
C ALA A 239 -4.45 -9.77 31.48
N ILE A 240 -4.65 -10.91 32.14
CA ILE A 240 -4.96 -10.94 33.57
C ILE A 240 -3.69 -10.77 34.42
N LEU A 241 -2.54 -11.22 33.95
CA LEU A 241 -1.24 -11.13 34.62
C LEU A 241 -0.21 -10.40 33.73
N PRO A 242 -0.34 -9.08 33.50
CA PRO A 242 0.50 -8.33 32.57
C PRO A 242 1.87 -8.02 33.18
N ILE A 243 2.67 -9.07 33.43
CA ILE A 243 4.07 -8.93 33.85
C ILE A 243 4.95 -9.07 32.60
N PRO A 244 5.54 -7.97 32.12
CA PRO A 244 6.41 -8.03 30.95
C PRO A 244 7.78 -8.62 31.30
N GLN A 245 8.59 -8.92 30.28
CA GLN A 245 9.99 -9.27 30.49
C GLN A 245 10.79 -8.06 31.01
N PHE A 246 11.73 -8.31 31.92
CA PHE A 246 12.59 -7.27 32.48
C PHE A 246 13.74 -6.91 31.53
N GLN A 247 13.41 -6.26 30.42
CA GLN A 247 14.35 -5.80 29.40
C GLN A 247 13.94 -4.42 28.85
N VAL A 248 14.76 -3.83 27.97
CA VAL A 248 14.43 -2.54 27.33
C VAL A 248 13.20 -2.70 26.43
N VAL A 249 13.22 -3.70 25.56
CA VAL A 249 12.12 -4.05 24.65
C VAL A 249 11.09 -4.92 25.40
N PHE A 250 10.46 -4.35 26.42
CA PHE A 250 9.51 -5.08 27.26
C PHE A 250 8.09 -5.07 26.70
N TRP A 251 7.76 -4.08 25.89
CA TRP A 251 6.39 -3.85 25.45
C TRP A 251 5.92 -4.97 24.53
N ASN A 252 4.67 -5.43 24.71
CA ASN A 252 4.12 -6.65 24.11
C ASN A 252 4.77 -7.99 24.52
N THR A 253 5.67 -8.01 25.51
CA THR A 253 6.22 -9.26 26.05
C THR A 253 5.49 -9.71 27.30
N HIS A 254 5.69 -10.98 27.67
CA HIS A 254 5.26 -11.58 28.92
C HIS A 254 6.44 -12.31 29.58
N ILE A 255 6.48 -12.34 30.91
CA ILE A 255 7.60 -12.91 31.69
C ILE A 255 7.96 -14.35 31.29
N THR A 256 6.97 -15.11 30.82
CA THR A 256 7.16 -16.51 30.39
C THR A 256 7.63 -16.68 28.94
N ASP A 257 7.70 -15.62 28.12
CA ASP A 257 8.13 -15.72 26.72
C ASP A 257 9.58 -16.17 26.56
N SER A 258 10.40 -16.04 27.62
CA SER A 258 11.79 -16.49 27.66
C SER A 258 11.93 -17.99 27.94
N LEU A 259 10.84 -18.65 28.34
CA LEU A 259 10.83 -20.07 28.69
C LEU A 259 10.56 -20.93 27.45
N SER A 260 11.22 -22.08 27.34
CA SER A 260 11.07 -23.00 26.20
C SER A 260 9.63 -23.48 25.96
N TYR A 261 8.80 -23.52 27.01
CA TYR A 261 7.38 -23.88 26.95
C TYR A 261 6.45 -22.70 27.25
N GLY A 262 6.91 -21.47 27.03
CA GLY A 262 6.20 -20.23 27.36
C GLY A 262 4.73 -20.20 26.93
N PRO A 263 4.41 -20.39 25.64
CA PRO A 263 3.02 -20.38 25.15
C PRO A 263 2.13 -21.45 25.80
N THR A 264 2.66 -22.65 26.05
CA THR A 264 1.92 -23.73 26.72
C THR A 264 1.63 -23.36 28.18
N ILE A 265 2.62 -22.79 28.89
CA ILE A 265 2.44 -22.32 30.27
C ILE A 265 1.37 -21.21 30.32
N GLN A 266 1.43 -20.25 29.39
CA GLN A 266 0.42 -19.19 29.26
C GLN A 266 -0.98 -19.75 29.02
N CYS A 267 -1.12 -20.73 28.12
CA CYS A 267 -2.40 -21.40 27.87
C CYS A 267 -2.96 -22.08 29.12
N VAL A 268 -2.14 -22.86 29.84
CA VAL A 268 -2.56 -23.54 31.08
C VAL A 268 -2.98 -22.53 32.14
N ILE A 269 -2.19 -21.47 32.36
CA ILE A 269 -2.53 -20.40 33.31
C ILE A 269 -3.83 -19.71 32.87
N GLY A 270 -3.98 -19.41 31.58
CA GLY A 270 -5.18 -18.80 31.01
C GLY A 270 -6.43 -19.63 31.29
N LEU A 271 -6.39 -20.95 31.04
CA LEU A 271 -7.50 -21.86 31.33
C LEU A 271 -7.84 -21.92 32.83
N LEU A 272 -6.82 -21.93 33.70
CA LEU A 272 -7.02 -21.90 35.15
C LEU A 272 -7.68 -20.59 35.60
N LEU A 273 -7.25 -19.46 35.06
CA LEU A 273 -7.81 -18.14 35.37
C LEU A 273 -9.26 -18.03 34.88
N VAL A 274 -9.59 -18.54 33.69
CA VAL A 274 -10.98 -18.65 33.22
C VAL A 274 -11.78 -19.52 34.17
N GLY A 275 -11.28 -20.71 34.54
CA GLY A 275 -11.97 -21.64 35.43
C GLY A 275 -12.27 -21.03 36.81
N VAL A 276 -11.28 -20.40 37.44
CA VAL A 276 -11.45 -19.75 38.75
C VAL A 276 -12.36 -18.53 38.65
N SER A 277 -12.28 -17.75 37.56
CA SER A 277 -13.20 -16.62 37.33
C SER A 277 -14.64 -17.10 37.14
N CYS A 278 -14.84 -18.16 36.37
CA CYS A 278 -16.16 -18.80 36.22
C CYS A 278 -16.69 -19.28 37.57
N TRP A 279 -15.85 -19.92 38.40
CA TRP A 279 -16.22 -20.38 39.74
C TRP A 279 -16.68 -19.22 40.65
N ALA A 280 -16.00 -18.08 40.60
CA ALA A 280 -16.40 -16.88 41.33
C ALA A 280 -17.69 -16.24 40.78
N LEU A 281 -17.90 -16.30 39.46
CA LEU A 281 -19.08 -15.72 38.79
C LEU A 281 -20.29 -16.66 38.77
N LEU A 282 -20.18 -17.90 39.28
CA LEU A 282 -21.29 -18.84 39.41
C LEU A 282 -22.45 -18.28 40.26
N LYS A 283 -22.26 -17.21 41.04
CA LYS A 283 -23.35 -16.55 41.77
C LYS A 283 -24.44 -16.00 40.85
N ASN A 284 -24.10 -15.58 39.63
CA ASN A 284 -25.05 -14.97 38.71
C ASN A 284 -24.83 -15.46 37.26
N ARG A 285 -25.77 -16.27 36.78
CA ARG A 285 -25.72 -16.87 35.43
C ARG A 285 -25.65 -15.86 34.28
N PHE A 286 -26.21 -14.66 34.45
CA PHE A 286 -26.20 -13.64 33.40
C PHE A 286 -24.82 -12.99 33.30
N ILE A 287 -24.19 -12.69 34.43
CA ILE A 287 -22.84 -12.13 34.48
C ILE A 287 -21.81 -13.17 34.03
N LEU A 288 -21.98 -14.43 34.43
CA LEU A 288 -21.21 -15.54 33.88
C LEU A 288 -21.37 -15.65 32.36
N GLY A 289 -22.60 -15.51 31.86
CA GLY A 289 -22.90 -15.48 30.42
C GLY A 289 -22.19 -14.34 29.69
N ILE A 290 -22.18 -13.12 30.27
CA ILE A 290 -21.43 -11.97 29.74
C ILE A 290 -19.93 -12.31 29.67
N TYR A 291 -19.37 -12.84 30.75
CA TYR A 291 -17.95 -13.18 30.83
C TYR A 291 -17.55 -14.24 29.79
N LEU A 292 -18.32 -15.32 29.69
CA LEU A 292 -18.05 -16.41 28.74
C LEU A 292 -18.23 -15.96 27.29
N ALA A 293 -19.33 -15.27 26.98
CA ALA A 293 -19.61 -14.80 25.62
C ALA A 293 -18.59 -13.75 25.17
N GLY A 294 -18.23 -12.80 26.03
CA GLY A 294 -17.24 -11.78 25.73
C GLY A 294 -15.83 -12.35 25.61
N THR A 295 -15.42 -13.24 26.53
CA THR A 295 -14.11 -13.91 26.46
C THR A 295 -14.00 -14.76 25.20
N PHE A 296 -15.02 -15.56 24.91
CA PHE A 296 -15.06 -16.36 23.68
C PHE A 296 -15.04 -15.48 22.44
N GLY A 297 -15.82 -14.40 22.39
CA GLY A 297 -15.85 -13.48 21.26
C GLY A 297 -14.51 -12.80 20.99
N LEU A 298 -13.82 -12.34 22.04
CA LEU A 298 -12.50 -11.68 21.93
C LEU A 298 -11.42 -12.68 21.46
N ILE A 299 -11.41 -13.90 22.00
CA ILE A 299 -10.49 -14.96 21.59
C ILE A 299 -10.79 -15.39 20.14
N LEU A 300 -12.07 -15.59 19.80
CA LEU A 300 -12.50 -16.01 18.46
C LEU A 300 -12.13 -14.97 17.40
N PHE A 301 -12.40 -13.68 17.67
CA PHE A 301 -12.02 -12.62 16.75
C PHE A 301 -10.49 -12.56 16.54
N SER A 302 -9.73 -12.64 17.64
CA SER A 302 -8.27 -12.64 17.57
C SER A 302 -7.72 -13.88 16.84
N TYR A 303 -8.42 -15.01 16.95
CA TYR A 303 -8.10 -16.24 16.24
C TYR A 303 -8.40 -16.11 14.74
N LEU A 304 -9.60 -15.68 14.36
CA LEU A 304 -10.04 -15.68 12.96
C LEU A 304 -9.36 -14.59 12.13
N VAL A 305 -9.16 -13.41 12.73
CA VAL A 305 -8.89 -12.19 11.94
C VAL A 305 -7.52 -11.61 12.22
N HIS A 306 -7.17 -11.33 13.48
CA HIS A 306 -5.95 -10.59 13.80
C HIS A 306 -5.35 -10.99 15.15
N SER A 307 -4.10 -11.45 15.16
CA SER A 307 -3.35 -11.66 16.39
C SER A 307 -2.87 -10.31 16.94
N GLY A 308 -3.59 -9.79 17.93
CA GLY A 308 -3.27 -8.54 18.59
C GLY A 308 -2.10 -8.60 19.59
N GLY A 309 -1.65 -7.41 20.04
CA GLY A 309 -0.72 -7.23 21.16
C GLY A 309 -1.42 -6.97 22.50
N GLN A 310 -0.66 -6.55 23.53
CA GLN A 310 -1.18 -6.45 24.92
C GLN A 310 -2.39 -5.52 25.07
N ARG A 311 -2.42 -4.38 24.39
CA ARG A 311 -3.60 -3.48 24.30
C ARG A 311 -4.89 -4.16 23.82
N HIS A 312 -4.80 -5.16 22.95
CA HIS A 312 -5.96 -5.91 22.47
C HIS A 312 -6.38 -6.97 23.48
N ASP A 313 -5.39 -7.75 23.96
CA ASP A 313 -5.58 -8.77 24.99
C ASP A 313 -6.18 -8.16 26.28
N GLY A 314 -5.81 -6.91 26.63
CA GLY A 314 -6.32 -6.18 27.79
C GLY A 314 -7.84 -6.02 27.86
N PHE A 315 -8.58 -6.16 26.75
CA PHE A 315 -10.05 -6.22 26.79
C PHE A 315 -10.58 -7.43 27.57
N LEU A 316 -9.81 -8.52 27.64
CA LEU A 316 -10.14 -9.67 28.50
C LEU A 316 -10.07 -9.28 29.98
N PHE A 317 -9.10 -8.46 30.37
CA PHE A 317 -9.00 -7.90 31.72
C PHE A 317 -10.10 -6.88 32.00
N LEU A 318 -10.40 -5.97 31.07
CA LEU A 318 -11.48 -5.00 31.23
C LEU A 318 -12.85 -5.68 31.38
N LEU A 319 -13.10 -6.71 30.57
CA LEU A 319 -14.31 -7.54 30.68
C LEU A 319 -14.36 -8.25 32.03
N TRP A 320 -13.25 -8.88 32.44
CA TRP A 320 -13.14 -9.53 33.74
C TRP A 320 -13.42 -8.54 34.88
N PHE A 321 -12.79 -7.36 34.87
CA PHE A 321 -12.99 -6.31 35.87
C PHE A 321 -14.45 -5.82 35.90
N ALA A 322 -15.07 -5.61 34.73
CA ALA A 322 -16.48 -5.22 34.63
C ALA A 322 -17.42 -6.31 35.17
N CYS A 323 -17.17 -7.59 34.89
CA CYS A 323 -17.96 -8.70 35.45
C CYS A 323 -17.85 -8.76 36.98
N PHE A 324 -16.67 -8.53 37.55
CA PHE A 324 -16.47 -8.46 38.99
C PHE A 324 -17.01 -7.17 39.64
N TRP A 325 -17.22 -6.12 38.85
CA TRP A 325 -18.00 -4.96 39.27
C TRP A 325 -19.48 -5.33 39.31
N PHE A 326 -20.02 -5.85 38.21
CA PHE A 326 -21.42 -6.25 38.11
C PHE A 326 -21.80 -7.23 39.21
N ILE A 327 -20.99 -8.27 39.46
CA ILE A 327 -21.35 -9.31 40.43
C ILE A 327 -21.54 -8.74 41.83
N ARG A 328 -20.79 -7.69 42.21
CA ARG A 328 -20.89 -7.02 43.51
C ARG A 328 -22.06 -6.04 43.60
N GLU A 329 -22.51 -5.48 42.47
CA GLU A 329 -23.70 -4.62 42.41
C GLU A 329 -25.00 -5.43 42.39
N PHE A 330 -24.97 -6.60 41.76
CA PHE A 330 -26.13 -7.48 41.62
C PHE A 330 -26.19 -8.60 42.68
N ASP A 331 -25.21 -8.70 43.57
CA ASP A 331 -25.25 -9.65 44.70
C ASP A 331 -26.32 -9.19 45.70
N GLY A 332 -27.32 -10.04 45.96
CA GLY A 332 -28.39 -9.75 46.93
C GLY A 332 -29.70 -9.17 46.37
N GLU A 333 -29.94 -9.21 45.06
CA GLU A 333 -31.27 -8.92 44.50
C GLU A 333 -32.12 -10.20 44.39
N ASP A 334 -33.16 -10.29 45.23
CA ASP A 334 -34.05 -11.46 45.43
C ASP A 334 -34.91 -11.86 44.22
N ASP A 335 -34.99 -11.09 43.14
CA ASP A 335 -36.15 -11.22 42.24
C ASP A 335 -36.05 -12.29 41.13
N THR A 336 -34.92 -12.97 40.91
CA THR A 336 -34.84 -14.12 39.94
C THR A 336 -33.78 -15.18 40.22
N ALA A 337 -33.01 -15.04 41.30
CA ALA A 337 -31.91 -15.95 41.62
C ALA A 337 -32.40 -17.29 42.20
N ASP A 338 -33.67 -17.39 42.62
CA ASP A 338 -34.19 -18.51 43.42
C ASP A 338 -34.07 -19.91 42.79
N ASP A 339 -33.90 -20.04 41.47
CA ASP A 339 -33.79 -21.33 40.78
C ASP A 339 -32.37 -21.68 40.27
N TRP A 340 -31.40 -20.76 40.37
CA TRP A 340 -30.05 -21.01 39.87
C TRP A 340 -29.16 -21.68 40.93
N ARG A 341 -29.09 -23.01 40.89
CA ARG A 341 -28.26 -23.83 41.81
C ARG A 341 -26.75 -23.55 41.74
N GLY A 342 -26.26 -22.86 40.71
CA GLY A 342 -24.83 -22.55 40.60
C GLY A 342 -24.33 -21.64 41.72
N SER A 343 -25.20 -20.82 42.31
CA SER A 343 -24.84 -19.94 43.44
C SER A 343 -24.40 -20.72 44.68
N GLU A 344 -24.96 -21.92 44.91
CA GLU A 344 -24.59 -22.80 46.03
C GLU A 344 -23.14 -23.29 45.95
N PHE A 345 -22.59 -23.39 44.73
CA PHE A 345 -21.23 -23.86 44.47
C PHE A 345 -20.26 -22.72 44.20
N ALA A 346 -20.72 -21.48 44.22
CA ALA A 346 -19.89 -20.33 43.91
C ALA A 346 -18.81 -20.10 44.97
N LEU A 347 -17.69 -19.52 44.53
CA LEU A 347 -16.62 -19.14 45.44
C LEU A 347 -17.11 -18.14 46.48
N GLU A 348 -16.76 -18.33 47.76
CA GLU A 348 -17.13 -17.40 48.83
C GLU A 348 -16.55 -15.99 48.57
N ASP A 349 -17.21 -14.97 49.11
CA ASP A 349 -16.86 -13.57 48.87
C ASP A 349 -15.45 -13.19 49.28
N ASP A 350 -14.96 -13.76 50.38
CA ASP A 350 -13.61 -13.48 50.87
C ASP A 350 -12.55 -13.98 49.87
N TYR A 351 -12.73 -15.19 49.31
CA TYR A 351 -11.82 -15.73 48.29
C TYR A 351 -11.97 -15.02 46.94
N SER A 352 -13.20 -14.66 46.55
CA SER A 352 -13.46 -13.83 45.36
C SER A 352 -12.80 -12.45 45.47
N SER A 353 -12.86 -11.84 46.65
CA SER A 353 -12.18 -10.58 46.95
C SER A 353 -10.66 -10.73 46.98
N ALA A 354 -10.14 -11.83 47.54
CA ALA A 354 -8.71 -12.14 47.53
C ALA A 354 -8.17 -12.35 46.11
N LEU A 355 -8.91 -13.05 45.25
CA LEU A 355 -8.60 -13.23 43.83
C LEU A 355 -8.46 -11.86 43.14
N VAL A 356 -9.47 -10.99 43.33
CA VAL A 356 -9.46 -9.66 42.72
C VAL A 356 -8.28 -8.82 43.22
N THR A 357 -8.04 -8.83 44.53
CA THR A 357 -6.93 -8.09 45.14
C THR A 357 -5.58 -8.57 44.62
N THR A 358 -5.39 -9.89 44.50
CA THR A 358 -4.13 -10.49 44.03
C THR A 358 -3.84 -10.11 42.60
N ILE A 359 -4.83 -10.23 41.70
CA ILE A 359 -4.69 -9.85 40.29
C ILE A 359 -4.36 -8.36 40.18
N LEU A 360 -5.11 -7.48 40.86
CA LEU A 360 -4.85 -6.04 40.80
C LEU A 360 -3.48 -5.67 41.40
N ALA A 361 -3.02 -6.34 42.44
CA ALA A 361 -1.68 -6.13 43.00
C ALA A 361 -0.57 -6.51 41.99
N ILE A 362 -0.76 -7.58 41.22
CA ILE A 362 0.18 -7.97 40.15
C ILE A 362 0.22 -6.90 39.06
N HIS A 363 -0.92 -6.31 38.71
CA HIS A 363 -0.97 -5.22 37.73
C HIS A 363 -0.14 -4.01 38.17
N VAL A 364 -0.09 -3.69 39.47
CA VAL A 364 0.74 -2.59 39.99
C VAL A 364 2.22 -2.83 39.69
N LEU A 365 2.70 -4.07 39.81
CA LEU A 365 4.09 -4.40 39.47
C LEU A 365 4.39 -4.13 37.99
N GLY A 366 3.50 -4.55 37.10
CA GLY A 366 3.63 -4.29 35.66
C GLY A 366 3.58 -2.79 35.33
N GLY A 367 2.64 -2.06 35.93
CA GLY A 367 2.47 -0.62 35.68
C GLY A 367 3.64 0.22 36.17
N VAL A 368 4.11 -0.03 37.40
CA VAL A 368 5.29 0.65 37.93
C VAL A 368 6.52 0.35 37.08
N PHE A 369 6.71 -0.90 36.69
CA PHE A 369 7.83 -1.27 35.81
C PHE A 369 7.76 -0.53 34.47
N ALA A 370 6.60 -0.53 33.80
CA ALA A 370 6.44 0.13 32.50
C ALA A 370 6.74 1.63 32.56
N VAL A 371 6.20 2.34 33.56
CA VAL A 371 6.45 3.78 33.72
C VAL A 371 7.91 4.07 34.10
N VAL A 372 8.55 3.23 34.91
CA VAL A 372 9.99 3.37 35.20
C VAL A 372 10.83 3.22 33.93
N GLN A 373 10.46 2.30 33.04
CA GLN A 373 11.14 2.12 31.75
C GLN A 373 10.92 3.32 30.83
N GLU A 374 9.71 3.89 30.82
CA GLU A 374 9.36 5.11 30.08
C GLU A 374 10.26 6.31 30.43
N PHE A 375 10.61 6.45 31.71
CA PHE A 375 11.55 7.51 32.14
C PHE A 375 13.01 7.22 31.76
N ARG A 376 13.36 5.96 31.49
CA ARG A 376 14.74 5.52 31.27
C ARG A 376 15.12 5.43 29.80
N TYR A 377 14.16 5.06 28.96
CA TYR A 377 14.38 4.77 27.55
C TYR A 377 13.29 5.44 26.73
N PRO A 378 13.62 5.99 25.54
CA PRO A 378 12.61 6.52 24.65
C PRO A 378 11.66 5.39 24.24
N PHE A 379 10.36 5.69 24.23
CA PHE A 379 9.36 4.70 23.82
C PHE A 379 9.53 4.39 22.33
N SER A 380 9.53 5.44 21.52
CA SER A 380 9.84 5.43 20.10
C SER A 380 11.08 6.28 19.82
N PRO A 381 12.06 5.80 19.03
CA PRO A 381 13.17 6.64 18.60
C PRO A 381 12.78 7.60 17.45
N GLY A 382 11.52 7.58 16.97
CA GLY A 382 11.07 8.35 15.81
C GLY A 382 11.23 9.86 15.96
N LYS A 383 10.89 10.42 17.12
CA LYS A 383 11.04 11.86 17.41
C LYS A 383 12.48 12.34 17.29
N GLU A 384 13.38 11.59 17.92
CA GLU A 384 14.81 11.86 17.94
C GLU A 384 15.40 11.72 16.53
N PHE A 385 15.04 10.65 15.82
CA PHE A 385 15.48 10.41 14.45
C PHE A 385 14.97 11.46 13.45
N ALA A 386 13.72 11.91 13.57
CA ALA A 386 13.13 12.93 12.70
C ALA A 386 13.89 14.27 12.75
N SER A 387 14.51 14.60 13.90
CA SER A 387 15.36 15.78 14.05
C SER A 387 16.69 15.69 13.30
N ARG A 388 17.16 14.47 13.01
CA ARG A 388 18.42 14.21 12.28
C ARG A 388 18.25 14.24 10.76
N ILE A 389 17.01 14.29 10.25
CA ILE A 389 16.73 14.36 8.81
C ILE A 389 17.02 15.80 8.34
N PRO A 390 18.06 16.02 7.51
CA PRO A 390 18.41 17.35 7.04
C PRO A 390 17.33 17.90 6.10
N HIS A 391 17.23 19.22 6.03
CA HIS A 391 16.54 19.85 4.92
C HIS A 391 17.39 19.64 3.67
N SER A 392 16.76 19.17 2.60
CA SER A 392 17.43 18.84 1.35
C SER A 392 16.56 19.29 0.18
N GLU A 393 17.19 19.76 -0.90
CA GLU A 393 16.51 19.99 -2.18
C GLU A 393 16.18 18.65 -2.88
N HIS A 394 16.83 17.56 -2.45
CA HIS A 394 16.58 16.22 -2.95
C HIS A 394 15.39 15.57 -2.26
N PRO A 395 14.60 14.75 -2.99
CA PRO A 395 13.43 14.10 -2.43
C PRO A 395 13.81 13.16 -1.27
N LEU A 396 12.97 13.16 -0.24
CA LEU A 396 12.98 12.16 0.82
C LEU A 396 12.16 10.96 0.37
N VAL A 397 12.73 9.77 0.42
CA VAL A 397 12.06 8.52 0.12
C VAL A 397 11.99 7.68 1.39
N VAL A 398 10.85 7.06 1.66
CA VAL A 398 10.65 6.20 2.84
C VAL A 398 10.14 4.84 2.39
N GLU A 399 10.80 3.77 2.85
CA GLU A 399 10.37 2.40 2.61
C GLU A 399 10.81 1.45 3.75
N PRO A 400 9.88 0.71 4.37
CA PRO A 400 8.43 0.72 4.14
C PRO A 400 7.74 2.03 4.59
N ASP A 401 6.65 2.37 3.91
CA ASP A 401 5.90 3.63 4.10
C ASP A 401 5.36 3.87 5.52
N TYR A 402 5.04 2.81 6.29
CA TYR A 402 4.55 2.94 7.68
C TYR A 402 5.58 3.56 8.63
N LEU A 403 6.87 3.56 8.28
CA LEU A 403 7.90 4.24 9.06
C LEU A 403 7.72 5.76 9.01
N ALA A 404 7.11 6.28 7.94
CA ALA A 404 6.93 7.71 7.78
C ALA A 404 6.04 8.30 8.87
N SER A 405 5.06 7.55 9.37
CA SER A 405 4.13 8.04 10.40
C SER A 405 4.87 8.45 11.68
N SER A 406 5.90 7.71 12.09
CA SER A 406 6.73 8.06 13.27
C SER A 406 7.59 9.31 13.09
N LEU A 407 7.73 9.79 11.84
CA LEU A 407 8.58 10.93 11.49
C LEU A 407 7.73 12.19 11.23
N LEU A 408 6.69 12.05 10.42
CA LEU A 408 5.86 13.16 9.93
C LEU A 408 4.92 13.74 11.00
N GLY A 409 4.71 13.01 12.09
CA GLY A 409 4.09 13.53 13.30
C GLY A 409 4.86 14.74 13.88
N TYR A 410 6.19 14.73 13.75
CA TYR A 410 7.08 15.77 14.28
C TYR A 410 7.62 16.72 13.19
N ARG A 411 7.68 16.26 11.94
CA ARG A 411 8.21 16.99 10.78
C ARG A 411 7.16 17.15 9.69
N GLY A 412 6.15 17.96 9.96
CA GLY A 412 5.06 18.25 9.01
C GLY A 412 5.50 19.08 7.79
N ASP A 413 6.73 19.60 7.80
CA ASP A 413 7.37 20.28 6.68
C ASP A 413 7.93 19.32 5.62
N LEU A 414 8.08 18.03 5.95
CA LEU A 414 8.59 17.02 5.02
C LEU A 414 7.47 16.50 4.12
N SER A 415 7.80 16.28 2.84
CA SER A 415 6.92 15.66 1.85
C SER A 415 7.59 14.42 1.24
N PRO A 416 7.64 13.29 1.98
CA PRO A 416 8.31 12.11 1.49
C PRO A 416 7.54 11.41 0.36
N PHE A 417 8.29 10.74 -0.49
CA PHE A 417 7.78 9.80 -1.47
C PHE A 417 7.77 8.38 -0.87
N PHE A 418 6.61 7.72 -0.91
CA PHE A 418 6.43 6.34 -0.51
C PHE A 418 6.59 5.44 -1.73
N LEU A 419 7.61 4.56 -1.70
CA LEU A 419 7.80 3.59 -2.77
C LEU A 419 6.62 2.60 -2.79
N SER A 420 6.27 2.10 -1.60
CA SER A 420 4.98 1.45 -1.34
C SER A 420 3.81 2.38 -1.72
N GLY A 421 3.14 2.05 -2.83
CA GLY A 421 2.00 2.80 -3.37
C GLY A 421 2.36 3.95 -4.33
N ASN A 422 3.65 4.14 -4.65
CA ASN A 422 4.16 5.05 -5.68
C ASN A 422 3.58 6.48 -5.61
N ARG A 423 3.65 7.11 -4.42
CA ARG A 423 3.01 8.42 -4.19
C ARG A 423 3.73 9.24 -3.13
N PHE A 424 3.53 10.55 -3.18
CA PHE A 424 3.75 11.41 -2.02
C PHE A 424 2.63 11.21 -0.99
N GLY A 425 2.96 11.31 0.29
CA GLY A 425 1.97 11.10 1.34
C GLY A 425 2.44 11.48 2.73
N THR A 426 1.48 11.60 3.64
CA THR A 426 1.76 11.89 5.05
C THR A 426 1.34 10.80 6.03
N PHE A 427 0.62 9.77 5.55
CA PHE A 427 0.21 8.60 6.33
C PHE A 427 0.09 7.39 5.41
N THR A 428 0.17 6.19 5.98
CA THR A 428 0.03 4.92 5.24
C THR A 428 -1.38 4.73 4.72
N MET A 429 -1.51 4.20 3.50
CA MET A 429 -2.80 3.79 2.93
C MET A 429 -2.77 2.29 2.67
N TRP A 430 -3.48 1.52 3.49
CA TRP A 430 -3.49 0.06 3.39
C TRP A 430 -4.39 -0.44 2.26
N ASN A 431 -4.03 -0.16 1.01
CA ASN A 431 -4.74 -0.61 -0.19
C ASN A 431 -3.94 -1.66 -0.98
N GLN A 432 -4.57 -2.30 -1.96
CA GLN A 432 -3.95 -3.30 -2.83
C GLN A 432 -2.82 -2.68 -3.67
N ASN A 433 -2.94 -1.42 -4.07
CA ASN A 433 -1.85 -0.71 -4.77
C ASN A 433 -0.57 -0.66 -3.93
N ARG A 434 -0.68 -0.44 -2.61
CA ARG A 434 0.45 -0.48 -1.69
C ARG A 434 1.14 -1.85 -1.73
N LEU A 435 0.37 -2.95 -1.68
CA LEU A 435 0.90 -4.31 -1.75
C LEU A 435 1.56 -4.60 -3.10
N ALA A 436 0.89 -4.26 -4.21
CA ALA A 436 1.40 -4.49 -5.56
C ALA A 436 2.64 -3.64 -5.89
N SER A 437 2.73 -2.45 -5.33
CA SER A 437 3.84 -1.51 -5.56
C SER A 437 4.96 -1.64 -4.53
N SER A 438 4.84 -2.47 -3.50
CA SER A 438 5.92 -2.64 -2.52
C SER A 438 7.15 -3.26 -3.20
N PRO A 439 8.37 -2.72 -3.01
CA PRO A 439 9.57 -3.33 -3.59
C PRO A 439 9.83 -4.72 -2.99
N ASP A 440 10.10 -5.71 -3.83
CA ASP A 440 10.35 -7.10 -3.40
C ASP A 440 11.79 -7.32 -2.91
N SER A 441 12.69 -6.37 -3.21
CA SER A 441 14.11 -6.47 -2.82
C SER A 441 14.76 -5.09 -2.57
N GLN A 442 15.87 -5.10 -1.83
CA GLN A 442 16.70 -3.89 -1.67
C GLN A 442 17.23 -3.39 -3.02
N SER A 443 17.63 -4.28 -3.93
CA SER A 443 18.11 -3.90 -5.26
C SER A 443 17.02 -3.19 -6.08
N GLU A 444 15.78 -3.65 -5.98
CA GLU A 444 14.64 -2.96 -6.59
C GLU A 444 14.35 -1.61 -5.93
N THR A 445 14.40 -1.55 -4.60
CA THR A 445 14.24 -0.32 -3.82
C THR A 445 15.22 0.77 -4.29
N ILE A 446 16.52 0.45 -4.37
CA ILE A 446 17.55 1.37 -4.85
C ILE A 446 17.32 1.74 -6.33
N ARG A 447 16.89 0.79 -7.17
CA ARG A 447 16.55 1.06 -8.57
C ARG A 447 15.42 2.07 -8.71
N ARG A 448 14.36 1.96 -7.89
CA ARG A 448 13.23 2.89 -7.88
C ARG A 448 13.60 4.26 -7.30
N ILE A 449 14.47 4.32 -6.30
CA ILE A 449 15.01 5.59 -5.80
C ILE A 449 15.80 6.34 -6.88
N ARG A 450 16.67 5.62 -7.61
CA ARG A 450 17.41 6.18 -8.76
C ARG A 450 16.50 6.66 -9.88
N ALA A 451 15.33 6.03 -10.01
CA ALA A 451 14.32 6.49 -10.93
C ALA A 451 13.85 7.88 -10.46
N LEU A 452 13.39 7.97 -9.22
CA LEU A 452 12.81 9.21 -8.73
C LEU A 452 13.75 10.43 -8.84
N SER A 453 15.05 10.25 -8.58
CA SER A 453 16.01 11.36 -8.67
C SER A 453 17.47 10.87 -8.82
N PRO A 454 18.36 11.67 -9.45
CA PRO A 454 19.80 11.41 -9.45
C PRO A 454 20.41 11.34 -8.05
N GLU A 455 19.81 12.04 -7.09
CA GLU A 455 20.20 12.02 -5.69
C GLU A 455 18.95 12.11 -4.81
N ALA A 456 18.88 11.29 -3.77
CA ALA A 456 17.75 11.24 -2.85
C ALA A 456 18.19 10.90 -1.42
N MET A 457 17.41 11.39 -0.46
CA MET A 457 17.50 10.96 0.93
C MET A 457 16.60 9.73 1.10
N PHE A 458 17.07 8.69 1.77
CA PHE A 458 16.33 7.43 1.89
C PHE A 458 16.26 6.96 3.35
N VAL A 459 15.06 6.72 3.84
CA VAL A 459 14.79 6.17 5.18
C VAL A 459 14.23 4.76 5.07
N THR A 460 14.79 3.85 5.88
CA THR A 460 14.35 2.45 5.93
C THR A 460 14.57 1.85 7.32
N ASP A 461 13.94 0.70 7.59
CA ASP A 461 14.06 -0.07 8.84
C ASP A 461 15.22 -1.07 8.84
N LYS A 462 15.88 -1.25 7.69
CA LYS A 462 16.91 -2.27 7.51
C LYS A 462 18.20 -1.68 6.94
N PRO A 463 19.38 -2.20 7.36
CA PRO A 463 20.63 -1.80 6.75
C PRO A 463 20.71 -2.23 5.29
N ILE A 464 21.32 -1.40 4.43
CA ILE A 464 21.49 -1.71 2.99
C ILE A 464 22.72 -2.60 2.80
N ALA A 465 22.53 -3.74 2.12
CA ALA A 465 23.63 -4.66 1.80
C ALA A 465 24.55 -4.08 0.71
N ARG A 466 25.87 -4.31 0.84
CA ARG A 466 26.89 -3.85 -0.14
C ARG A 466 26.65 -4.34 -1.56
N SER A 467 26.00 -5.49 -1.73
CA SER A 467 25.65 -6.06 -3.04
C SER A 467 24.59 -5.25 -3.79
N ALA A 468 23.76 -4.46 -3.10
CA ALA A 468 22.74 -3.59 -3.71
C ALA A 468 23.32 -2.27 -4.26
N VAL A 469 24.64 -2.06 -4.17
CA VAL A 469 25.33 -0.76 -4.33
C VAL A 469 26.13 -0.65 -5.64
N GLN A 470 25.99 -1.59 -6.59
CA GLN A 470 26.90 -1.67 -7.76
C GLN A 470 26.95 -0.37 -8.61
N ASP A 471 25.83 0.37 -8.69
CA ASP A 471 25.69 1.54 -9.58
C ASP A 471 25.46 2.89 -8.84
N CYS A 472 25.48 2.87 -7.50
CA CYS A 472 25.21 4.05 -6.68
C CYS A 472 26.30 4.29 -5.66
N GLU A 473 26.48 5.55 -5.30
CA GLU A 473 27.13 5.92 -4.06
C GLU A 473 26.05 6.00 -2.97
N ILE A 474 26.11 5.07 -2.01
CA ILE A 474 25.18 5.03 -0.87
C ILE A 474 25.98 5.36 0.38
N THR A 475 25.66 6.48 1.01
CA THR A 475 26.30 6.94 2.25
C THR A 475 25.29 6.86 3.39
N GLN A 476 25.58 6.09 4.44
CA GLN A 476 24.76 6.12 5.65
C GLN A 476 25.04 7.42 6.40
N LEU A 477 23.99 8.20 6.67
CA LEU A 477 24.08 9.48 7.35
C LEU A 477 23.71 9.39 8.82
N ALA A 478 22.73 8.56 9.16
CA ALA A 478 22.28 8.37 10.55
C ALA A 478 21.66 6.99 10.75
N THR A 479 21.62 6.55 12.01
CA THR A 479 20.83 5.41 12.48
C THR A 479 20.18 5.79 13.82
N SER A 480 18.99 5.28 14.08
CA SER A 480 18.29 5.53 15.33
C SER A 480 18.97 4.84 16.51
N ASN A 481 18.76 5.38 17.71
CA ASN A 481 19.04 4.66 18.94
C ASN A 481 17.98 3.56 19.16
N ALA A 482 18.27 2.62 20.07
CA ALA A 482 17.28 1.64 20.51
C ALA A 482 16.16 2.31 21.34
N GLY A 483 14.91 1.91 21.11
CA GLY A 483 13.74 2.30 21.90
C GLY A 483 13.05 1.11 22.55
N ILE A 484 11.97 1.37 23.28
CA ILE A 484 11.11 0.32 23.87
C ILE A 484 10.35 -0.45 22.77
N VAL A 485 9.93 0.23 21.70
CA VAL A 485 9.28 -0.40 20.55
C VAL A 485 10.31 -1.17 19.72
N ALA A 486 10.16 -2.50 19.70
CA ALA A 486 11.13 -3.44 19.12
C ALA A 486 11.42 -3.22 17.62
N ASP A 487 10.37 -2.88 16.87
CA ASP A 487 10.35 -2.86 15.41
C ASP A 487 10.38 -1.44 14.83
N GLU A 488 10.69 -0.44 15.66
CA GLU A 488 11.01 0.91 15.21
C GLU A 488 12.53 1.14 15.27
N VAL A 489 13.17 0.78 14.17
CA VAL A 489 14.57 1.08 13.90
C VAL A 489 14.61 1.87 12.60
N PHE A 490 15.47 2.89 12.54
CA PHE A 490 15.57 3.76 11.37
C PHE A 490 17.01 3.90 10.90
N PHE A 491 17.19 3.90 9.59
CA PHE A 491 18.45 4.19 8.91
C PHE A 491 18.22 5.28 7.89
N LEU A 492 19.08 6.30 7.88
CA LEU A 492 19.06 7.38 6.90
C LEU A 492 20.26 7.22 5.97
N TYR A 493 19.99 7.20 4.67
CA TYR A 493 20.99 7.14 3.63
C TYR A 493 20.88 8.33 2.69
N ARG A 494 22.01 8.72 2.12
CA ARG A 494 22.08 9.50 0.88
C ARG A 494 22.39 8.54 -0.25
N VAL A 495 21.50 8.48 -1.23
CA VAL A 495 21.64 7.64 -2.42
C VAL A 495 21.91 8.56 -3.59
N ARG A 496 23.11 8.45 -4.18
CA ARG A 496 23.52 9.24 -5.34
C ARG A 496 23.88 8.33 -6.50
N ARG A 497 23.40 8.64 -7.69
CA ARG A 497 23.82 7.97 -8.92
C ARG A 497 25.30 8.28 -9.16
N ARG A 498 26.13 7.25 -9.41
CA ARG A 498 27.51 7.50 -9.85
C ARG A 498 27.47 8.20 -11.20
N SER A 499 28.05 9.39 -11.29
CA SER A 499 28.11 10.17 -12.52
C SER A 499 29.12 9.57 -13.51
N GLY A 500 28.68 9.32 -14.76
CA GLY A 500 29.59 9.21 -15.92
C GLY A 500 29.99 7.82 -16.41
N THR A 501 29.21 6.76 -16.19
CA THR A 501 29.52 5.42 -16.75
C THR A 501 28.27 4.77 -17.33
N GLY A 502 28.37 4.16 -18.52
CA GLY A 502 27.27 3.48 -19.21
C GLY A 502 26.58 4.35 -20.28
N TRP A 503 25.38 3.90 -20.72
CA TRP A 503 24.62 4.53 -21.80
C TRP A 503 23.96 5.87 -21.40
N GLN A 504 24.03 6.84 -22.32
CA GLN A 504 23.29 8.09 -22.33
C GLN A 504 22.53 8.23 -23.66
N TYR A 505 21.38 8.89 -23.62
CA TYR A 505 20.49 9.04 -24.75
C TYR A 505 20.20 10.52 -24.94
N GLY A 506 20.51 11.02 -26.12
CA GLY A 506 20.55 12.44 -26.38
C GLY A 506 20.36 12.78 -27.84
N TRP A 507 20.58 14.05 -28.13
CA TRP A 507 20.61 14.59 -29.47
C TRP A 507 21.79 15.55 -29.60
N GLY A 508 22.20 15.87 -30.83
CA GLY A 508 23.33 16.78 -31.01
C GLY A 508 23.77 17.02 -32.44
N GLU A 509 24.83 17.83 -32.57
CA GLU A 509 25.42 18.21 -33.84
C GLU A 509 26.70 17.40 -34.10
N ILE A 510 26.80 16.83 -35.30
CA ILE A 510 28.06 16.36 -35.87
C ILE A 510 28.59 17.37 -36.90
N ASN A 511 29.90 17.36 -37.13
CA ASN A 511 30.46 18.12 -38.25
C ASN A 511 29.99 17.57 -39.61
N PRO A 512 30.01 18.36 -40.70
CA PRO A 512 29.49 17.94 -42.01
C PRO A 512 30.16 16.70 -42.62
N THR A 513 31.36 16.35 -42.15
CA THR A 513 32.12 15.16 -42.55
C THR A 513 31.77 13.91 -41.72
N GLY A 514 31.02 14.06 -40.63
CA GLY A 514 30.49 12.96 -39.81
C GLY A 514 31.51 12.31 -38.86
N ASP A 515 32.65 12.94 -38.62
CA ASP A 515 33.75 12.39 -37.82
C ASP A 515 33.85 12.94 -36.40
N VAL A 516 33.10 13.99 -36.04
CA VAL A 516 33.13 14.56 -34.67
C VAL A 516 31.75 15.00 -34.21
N VAL A 517 31.34 14.55 -33.01
CA VAL A 517 30.20 15.10 -32.27
C VAL A 517 30.62 16.40 -31.59
N ARG A 518 30.08 17.53 -32.05
CA ARG A 518 30.40 18.88 -31.53
C ARG A 518 29.55 19.26 -30.34
N HIS A 519 28.32 18.77 -30.32
CA HIS A 519 27.32 19.09 -29.32
C HIS A 519 26.54 17.83 -28.97
N PHE A 520 26.22 17.66 -27.70
CA PHE A 520 25.39 16.57 -27.20
C PHE A 520 24.63 17.06 -25.99
N ASP A 521 23.30 17.04 -26.08
CA ASP A 521 22.39 17.30 -24.98
C ASP A 521 21.54 16.07 -24.72
N LEU A 522 21.20 15.83 -23.44
CA LEU A 522 20.33 14.72 -23.08
C LEU A 522 18.92 14.96 -23.61
N LEU A 523 18.28 13.88 -24.08
CA LEU A 523 16.86 13.95 -24.41
C LEU A 523 16.08 14.12 -23.09
N PRO A 524 15.16 15.08 -23.05
CA PRO A 524 14.60 15.53 -21.78
C PRO A 524 13.44 14.70 -21.23
N VAL A 525 12.73 13.96 -22.09
CA VAL A 525 11.50 13.27 -21.73
C VAL A 525 11.69 11.77 -21.94
N PHE A 526 11.33 10.97 -20.94
CA PHE A 526 11.26 9.51 -21.05
C PHE A 526 9.83 9.03 -20.82
N ASP A 527 9.25 8.33 -21.81
CA ASP A 527 7.98 7.63 -21.69
C ASP A 527 7.92 6.41 -22.62
N MET A 528 7.05 5.45 -22.31
CA MET A 528 6.82 4.27 -23.18
C MET A 528 8.10 3.50 -23.60
N ASP A 529 9.08 3.40 -22.71
CA ASP A 529 10.40 2.79 -22.94
C ASP A 529 11.26 3.52 -24.00
N ARG A 530 11.14 4.85 -24.09
CA ARG A 530 11.75 5.69 -25.13
C ARG A 530 12.12 7.08 -24.59
N TRP A 531 13.25 7.64 -25.05
CA TRP A 531 13.64 9.03 -24.85
C TRP A 531 13.15 9.89 -26.02
N ARG A 532 12.69 11.12 -25.76
CA ARG A 532 12.20 12.06 -26.79
C ARG A 532 12.44 13.54 -26.45
N SER A 533 12.27 14.42 -27.44
CA SER A 533 12.42 15.87 -27.32
C SER A 533 11.21 16.54 -26.60
N PHE A 534 11.37 17.79 -26.12
CA PHE A 534 10.35 18.54 -25.36
C PHE A 534 9.18 19.08 -26.21
N ASP A 535 9.36 19.25 -27.53
CA ASP A 535 8.60 20.25 -28.29
C ASP A 535 7.73 19.65 -29.41
N HIS A 536 6.94 18.64 -29.06
CA HIS A 536 5.90 18.07 -29.92
C HIS A 536 4.69 19.03 -30.14
N GLU A 537 4.78 20.27 -29.66
CA GLU A 537 3.71 21.27 -29.67
C GLU A 537 3.90 22.38 -30.73
N LYS A 538 5.08 22.47 -31.39
CA LYS A 538 5.39 23.63 -32.28
C LYS A 538 5.98 23.34 -33.67
N GLY A 539 6.20 22.10 -34.08
CA GLY A 539 6.61 21.77 -35.47
C GLY A 539 7.94 22.38 -35.90
N GLY A 540 9.05 21.92 -35.30
CA GLY A 540 10.42 22.33 -35.63
C GLY A 540 11.37 21.14 -35.83
N PRO A 541 12.63 21.38 -36.26
CA PRO A 541 13.63 20.32 -36.45
C PRO A 541 13.80 19.49 -35.18
N GLY A 542 13.63 18.17 -35.28
CA GLY A 542 13.69 17.27 -34.13
C GLY A 542 12.34 17.02 -33.42
N GLU A 543 11.22 17.33 -34.08
CA GLU A 543 9.87 16.96 -33.62
C GLU A 543 9.75 15.44 -33.40
N PHE A 544 10.37 14.64 -34.27
CA PHE A 544 10.27 13.19 -34.20
C PHE A 544 11.41 12.52 -33.42
N LEU A 545 12.42 13.28 -32.95
CA LEU A 545 13.61 12.76 -32.29
C LEU A 545 13.24 11.83 -31.13
N MET A 546 13.60 10.56 -31.28
CA MET A 546 13.27 9.52 -30.34
C MET A 546 14.36 8.46 -30.29
N LEU A 547 14.69 7.95 -29.11
CA LEU A 547 15.59 6.81 -28.94
C LEU A 547 14.96 5.75 -28.02
N SER A 548 14.87 4.52 -28.50
CA SER A 548 14.53 3.32 -27.74
C SER A 548 15.75 2.41 -27.58
N ARG A 549 15.58 1.25 -26.94
CA ARG A 549 16.62 0.23 -26.70
C ARG A 549 17.01 -0.51 -27.97
N ILE A 550 16.06 -0.64 -28.90
CA ILE A 550 16.21 -1.36 -30.16
C ILE A 550 16.35 -0.42 -31.35
N GLY A 551 16.05 0.87 -31.21
CA GLY A 551 16.04 1.79 -32.35
C GLY A 551 15.72 3.23 -31.97
N GLY A 552 15.05 3.91 -32.87
CA GLY A 552 14.62 5.28 -32.68
C GLY A 552 14.05 5.91 -33.94
N HIS A 553 13.91 7.21 -33.86
CA HIS A 553 13.71 8.06 -35.03
C HIS A 553 14.96 8.92 -35.21
N PRO A 554 15.44 9.08 -36.45
CA PRO A 554 16.61 9.88 -36.72
C PRO A 554 16.35 11.35 -36.38
N GLY A 555 17.45 12.08 -36.26
CA GLY A 555 17.43 13.53 -36.35
C GLY A 555 17.12 14.04 -37.75
N ALA A 556 16.51 15.23 -37.83
CA ALA A 556 16.16 15.89 -39.10
C ALA A 556 17.35 16.24 -39.99
N ASP A 557 18.54 16.42 -39.40
CA ASP A 557 19.77 16.78 -40.10
C ASP A 557 21.01 16.50 -39.22
N TYR A 558 22.20 16.86 -39.73
CA TYR A 558 23.47 16.71 -39.03
C TYR A 558 23.64 17.63 -37.80
N GLN A 559 22.76 18.61 -37.59
CA GLN A 559 22.74 19.50 -36.42
C GLN A 559 21.81 18.97 -35.32
N HIS A 560 20.86 18.10 -35.68
CA HIS A 560 19.82 17.59 -34.80
C HIS A 560 19.81 16.06 -34.74
N CYS A 561 20.97 15.39 -34.77
CA CYS A 561 21.05 13.93 -34.80
C CYS A 561 20.51 13.29 -33.52
N SER A 562 19.96 12.08 -33.60
CA SER A 562 19.74 11.23 -32.43
C SER A 562 21.06 10.53 -32.06
N ILE A 563 21.42 10.55 -30.78
CA ILE A 563 22.73 10.06 -30.30
C ILE A 563 22.54 9.13 -29.12
N ARG A 564 22.98 7.87 -29.25
CA ARG A 564 23.30 7.01 -28.10
C ARG A 564 24.77 7.16 -27.78
N ARG A 565 25.10 7.51 -26.54
CA ARG A 565 26.47 7.72 -26.08
C ARG A 565 26.82 6.67 -25.05
N TRP A 566 27.85 5.88 -25.30
CA TRP A 566 28.43 4.99 -24.30
C TRP A 566 29.68 5.61 -23.68
N ILE A 567 29.82 5.54 -22.36
CA ILE A 567 30.96 6.11 -21.63
C ILE A 567 31.75 5.01 -20.93
N ALA A 568 33.05 4.92 -21.22
CA ALA A 568 33.96 3.93 -20.65
C ALA A 568 34.07 4.05 -19.12
N ASP A 569 33.79 2.95 -18.41
CA ASP A 569 33.83 2.92 -16.94
C ASP A 569 35.25 2.78 -16.36
N ARG A 570 36.22 2.42 -17.21
CA ARG A 570 37.64 2.19 -16.92
C ARG A 570 38.49 2.40 -18.18
N ASP A 571 39.81 2.33 -18.03
CA ASP A 571 40.72 2.25 -19.16
C ASP A 571 40.59 0.84 -19.78
N CYS A 572 40.25 0.75 -21.06
CA CYS A 572 39.93 -0.50 -21.73
C CYS A 572 40.12 -0.42 -23.24
N ASP A 573 40.25 -1.59 -23.86
CA ASP A 573 40.09 -1.75 -25.30
C ASP A 573 38.66 -2.16 -25.63
N VAL A 574 38.08 -1.55 -26.65
CA VAL A 574 36.68 -1.74 -27.02
C VAL A 574 36.55 -2.08 -28.50
N ARG A 575 35.86 -3.18 -28.79
CA ARG A 575 35.37 -3.52 -30.14
C ARG A 575 33.86 -3.38 -30.18
N VAL A 576 33.34 -2.71 -31.21
CA VAL A 576 31.91 -2.56 -31.45
C VAL A 576 31.48 -3.53 -32.55
N THR A 577 30.40 -4.25 -32.29
CA THR A 577 29.63 -5.01 -33.27
C THR A 577 28.21 -4.47 -33.25
N SER A 578 27.69 -4.01 -34.38
CA SER A 578 26.35 -3.42 -34.41
C SER A 578 25.67 -3.63 -35.75
N GLN A 579 24.34 -3.62 -35.74
CA GLN A 579 23.51 -3.81 -36.92
C GLN A 579 22.46 -2.70 -36.99
N LEU A 580 22.56 -1.87 -38.04
CA LEU A 580 21.62 -0.78 -38.32
C LEU A 580 20.63 -1.22 -39.39
N THR A 581 19.34 -1.12 -39.08
CA THR A 581 18.25 -1.51 -39.97
C THR A 581 17.31 -0.35 -40.20
N HIS A 582 17.00 -0.10 -41.47
CA HIS A 582 15.89 0.74 -41.89
C HIS A 582 14.93 -0.11 -42.74
N SER A 583 13.80 -0.51 -42.17
CA SER A 583 12.89 -1.49 -42.82
C SER A 583 11.93 -0.85 -43.82
N GLN A 584 11.78 0.46 -43.80
CA GLN A 584 10.80 1.16 -44.63
C GLN A 584 11.30 1.37 -46.06
N THR A 585 10.40 1.19 -47.03
CA THR A 585 10.63 1.53 -48.45
C THR A 585 10.19 2.95 -48.79
N ALA A 586 9.32 3.53 -47.95
CA ALA A 586 9.00 4.95 -47.94
C ALA A 586 10.07 5.71 -47.13
N GLY A 587 10.32 6.98 -47.48
CA GLY A 587 11.40 7.78 -46.87
C GLY A 587 12.66 7.82 -47.74
N ASP A 588 13.76 8.30 -47.17
CA ASP A 588 15.08 8.29 -47.81
C ASP A 588 16.18 7.64 -46.96
N GLY A 589 15.77 7.01 -45.85
CA GLY A 589 16.60 6.16 -45.04
C GLY A 589 17.40 6.94 -44.02
N VAL A 590 18.24 6.22 -43.28
CA VAL A 590 19.01 6.78 -42.18
C VAL A 590 20.50 6.62 -42.40
N ARG A 591 21.29 7.60 -41.97
CA ARG A 591 22.74 7.47 -41.90
C ARG A 591 23.15 7.25 -40.46
N GLY A 592 23.82 6.13 -40.19
CA GLY A 592 24.40 5.80 -38.90
C GLY A 592 25.89 6.03 -38.88
N PHE A 593 26.41 6.56 -37.76
CA PHE A 593 27.83 6.77 -37.52
C PHE A 593 28.22 6.23 -36.14
N VAL A 594 29.33 5.50 -36.09
CA VAL A 594 30.02 5.12 -34.84
C VAL A 594 31.25 6.01 -34.73
N ILE A 595 31.27 6.89 -33.74
CA ILE A 595 32.30 7.93 -33.56
C ILE A 595 33.00 7.70 -32.22
N GLY A 596 34.33 7.56 -32.24
CA GLY A 596 35.16 7.44 -31.06
C GLY A 596 36.04 8.68 -30.82
N PRO A 597 36.94 8.66 -29.83
CA PRO A 597 37.81 9.79 -29.52
C PRO A 597 38.78 10.18 -30.65
N GLY A 598 39.10 9.23 -31.54
CA GLY A 598 39.96 9.43 -32.71
C GLY A 598 39.22 9.85 -33.98
N GLY A 599 37.89 10.00 -33.94
CA GLY A 599 37.06 10.35 -35.08
C GLY A 599 36.11 9.23 -35.51
N LEU A 600 35.70 9.24 -36.78
CA LEU A 600 34.81 8.24 -37.36
C LEU A 600 35.43 6.83 -37.33
N LEU A 601 34.70 5.87 -36.77
CA LEU A 601 35.08 4.46 -36.72
C LEU A 601 34.35 3.63 -37.79
N ALA A 602 33.05 3.88 -37.98
CA ALA A 602 32.23 3.22 -38.99
C ALA A 602 31.03 4.10 -39.37
N SER A 603 30.57 4.03 -40.62
CA SER A 603 29.34 4.71 -41.06
C SER A 603 28.68 3.98 -42.23
N GLU A 604 27.35 3.96 -42.25
CA GLU A 604 26.56 3.36 -43.32
C GLU A 604 25.27 4.16 -43.56
N HIS A 605 24.70 4.02 -44.76
CA HIS A 605 23.37 4.54 -45.11
C HIS A 605 22.43 3.36 -45.35
N ALA A 606 21.37 3.26 -44.55
CA ALA A 606 20.39 2.18 -44.62
C ALA A 606 19.07 2.70 -45.17
N LEU A 607 18.57 2.09 -46.26
CA LEU A 607 17.25 2.33 -46.84
C LEU A 607 16.64 1.01 -47.31
N ALA A 608 15.59 0.54 -46.63
CA ALA A 608 14.95 -0.75 -46.89
C ALA A 608 15.93 -1.94 -46.76
N GLU A 609 16.99 -1.75 -45.97
CA GLU A 609 18.13 -2.65 -45.84
C GLU A 609 18.67 -2.65 -44.41
N THR A 610 19.51 -3.65 -44.13
CA THR A 610 20.23 -3.83 -42.86
C THR A 610 21.73 -3.86 -43.14
N HIS A 611 22.50 -3.08 -42.40
CA HIS A 611 23.96 -3.00 -42.52
C HIS A 611 24.65 -3.29 -41.20
N ASP A 612 25.73 -4.06 -41.26
CA ASP A 612 26.60 -4.31 -40.12
C ASP A 612 27.67 -3.20 -40.04
N LEU A 613 27.80 -2.61 -38.85
CA LEU A 613 28.74 -1.54 -38.51
C LEU A 613 29.69 -2.07 -37.43
N GLU A 614 30.69 -2.85 -37.86
CA GLU A 614 31.76 -3.36 -36.99
C GLU A 614 32.96 -2.42 -36.96
N THR A 615 33.62 -2.33 -35.81
CA THR A 615 34.87 -1.55 -35.66
C THR A 615 36.07 -2.44 -35.37
N GLU A 616 37.27 -1.94 -35.68
CA GLU A 616 38.49 -2.44 -35.05
C GLU A 616 38.48 -2.11 -33.54
N SER A 617 39.35 -2.76 -32.77
CA SER A 617 39.49 -2.47 -31.34
C SER A 617 40.09 -1.07 -31.14
N VAL A 618 39.45 -0.25 -30.31
CA VAL A 618 39.87 1.11 -30.00
C VAL A 618 40.18 1.22 -28.51
N HIS A 619 41.35 1.78 -28.20
CA HIS A 619 41.73 2.05 -26.82
C HIS A 619 41.01 3.29 -26.27
N LEU A 620 40.40 3.16 -25.09
CA LEU A 620 39.67 4.23 -24.42
C LEU A 620 40.19 4.38 -22.98
N ASN A 621 40.51 5.62 -22.60
CA ASN A 621 40.67 6.01 -21.20
C ASN A 621 39.29 6.12 -20.55
N ARG A 622 39.24 5.91 -19.24
CA ARG A 622 38.04 6.09 -18.43
C ARG A 622 37.39 7.45 -18.69
N GLY A 623 36.09 7.44 -18.95
CA GLY A 623 35.30 8.64 -19.24
C GLY A 623 35.31 9.08 -20.70
N GLN A 624 36.12 8.45 -21.56
CA GLN A 624 36.00 8.64 -23.02
C GLN A 624 34.75 7.91 -23.54
N VAL A 625 34.28 8.34 -24.71
CA VAL A 625 32.96 7.97 -25.23
C VAL A 625 33.04 7.32 -26.60
N ILE A 626 32.05 6.46 -26.89
CA ILE A 626 31.67 6.06 -28.23
C ILE A 626 30.25 6.57 -28.47
N ASP A 627 30.07 7.33 -29.53
CA ASP A 627 28.78 7.90 -29.95
C ASP A 627 28.24 7.16 -31.16
N PHE A 628 26.97 6.76 -31.06
CA PHE A 628 26.18 6.14 -32.11
C PHE A 628 25.15 7.16 -32.57
N VAL A 629 25.42 7.76 -33.73
CA VAL A 629 24.71 8.94 -34.23
C VAL A 629 23.85 8.55 -35.42
N VAL A 630 22.58 8.99 -35.44
CA VAL A 630 21.67 8.79 -36.57
C VAL A 630 20.99 10.10 -36.97
N TYR A 631 21.01 10.38 -38.27
CA TYR A 631 20.16 11.41 -38.88
C TYR A 631 19.64 10.94 -40.24
N CYS A 632 18.56 11.56 -40.72
CA CYS A 632 17.86 11.19 -41.96
C CYS A 632 18.50 11.85 -43.19
N GLY A 633 17.97 11.60 -44.39
CA GLY A 633 18.44 12.24 -45.60
C GLY A 633 17.91 13.67 -45.76
N SER A 634 17.01 13.83 -46.72
CA SER A 634 16.32 15.07 -47.10
C SER A 634 14.95 15.24 -46.44
N THR A 635 14.40 14.16 -45.88
CA THR A 635 13.16 14.12 -45.09
C THR A 635 13.41 13.26 -43.86
N GLU A 636 12.64 13.46 -42.78
CA GLU A 636 12.64 12.58 -41.60
C GLU A 636 11.40 11.66 -41.57
N PHE A 637 10.45 11.85 -42.49
CA PHE A 637 9.24 11.02 -42.58
C PHE A 637 9.56 9.60 -43.03
N PHE A 638 9.00 8.62 -42.30
CA PHE A 638 9.16 7.17 -42.52
C PHE A 638 10.55 6.63 -42.23
N ASP A 639 11.41 7.41 -41.57
CA ASP A 639 12.81 7.02 -41.36
C ASP A 639 13.06 6.32 -40.02
N GLN A 640 12.07 5.63 -39.44
CA GLN A 640 12.29 4.89 -38.20
C GLN A 640 13.37 3.81 -38.40
N PHE A 641 14.28 3.70 -37.44
CA PHE A 641 15.38 2.75 -37.52
C PHE A 641 15.42 1.82 -36.32
N ALA A 642 15.96 0.63 -36.53
CA ALA A 642 16.45 -0.24 -35.47
C ALA A 642 17.98 -0.25 -35.49
N TRP A 643 18.62 -0.25 -34.32
CA TRP A 643 20.06 -0.35 -34.20
C TRP A 643 20.41 -1.19 -32.97
N ASP A 644 20.85 -2.42 -33.21
CA ASP A 644 21.36 -3.31 -32.18
C ASP A 644 22.88 -3.14 -32.06
N ILE A 645 23.37 -2.96 -30.84
CA ILE A 645 24.77 -2.58 -30.57
C ILE A 645 25.30 -3.43 -29.44
N GLU A 646 26.43 -4.07 -29.68
CA GLU A 646 27.24 -4.78 -28.70
C GLU A 646 28.62 -4.12 -28.60
N ILE A 647 29.02 -3.85 -27.36
CA ILE A 647 30.34 -3.28 -27.04
C ILE A 647 31.11 -4.32 -26.24
N HIS A 648 32.11 -4.92 -26.88
CA HIS A 648 33.02 -5.88 -26.28
C HIS A 648 34.16 -5.13 -25.59
N GLN A 649 34.13 -5.10 -24.26
CA GLN A 649 35.09 -4.39 -23.43
C GLN A 649 36.13 -5.36 -22.84
N SER A 650 37.40 -5.13 -23.18
CA SER A 650 38.54 -5.93 -22.71
C SER A 650 39.45 -5.15 -21.76
N ASP A 651 40.11 -5.85 -20.84
CA ASP A 651 41.16 -5.26 -20.00
C ASP A 651 42.48 -5.09 -20.75
N GLN A 652 43.49 -4.51 -20.08
CA GLN A 652 44.83 -4.28 -20.66
C GLN A 652 45.59 -5.59 -20.96
N ASP A 653 45.15 -6.73 -20.42
CA ASP A 653 45.72 -8.04 -20.67
C ASP A 653 45.01 -8.75 -21.85
N GLY A 654 43.99 -8.11 -22.45
CA GLY A 654 43.23 -8.62 -23.60
C GLY A 654 42.12 -9.59 -23.24
N ASN A 655 41.75 -9.72 -21.96
CA ASN A 655 40.61 -10.55 -21.55
C ASN A 655 39.32 -9.75 -21.65
N GLU A 656 38.29 -10.32 -22.28
CA GLU A 656 36.96 -9.72 -22.31
C GLU A 656 36.37 -9.71 -20.89
N VAL A 657 36.16 -8.51 -20.36
CA VAL A 657 35.66 -8.30 -19.00
C VAL A 657 34.15 -8.14 -18.99
N ARG A 658 33.59 -7.59 -20.08
CA ARG A 658 32.16 -7.31 -20.20
C ARG A 658 31.74 -7.10 -21.66
N VAL A 659 30.54 -7.57 -21.99
CA VAL A 659 29.82 -7.17 -23.21
C VAL A 659 28.64 -6.29 -22.80
N TRP A 660 28.48 -5.15 -23.48
CA TRP A 660 27.35 -4.24 -23.26
C TRP A 660 26.41 -4.33 -24.45
N HIS A 661 25.16 -4.74 -24.23
CA HIS A 661 24.15 -4.80 -25.28
C HIS A 661 23.19 -3.61 -25.14
N SER A 662 22.95 -2.86 -26.21
CA SER A 662 22.00 -1.74 -26.18
C SER A 662 20.56 -2.20 -25.91
N ALA A 663 20.21 -3.42 -26.32
CA ALA A 663 18.88 -3.99 -26.13
C ALA A 663 18.62 -4.55 -24.72
N GLU A 664 19.66 -4.98 -24.01
CA GLU A 664 19.58 -5.60 -22.67
C GLU A 664 19.83 -4.61 -21.53
N GLU A 665 20.63 -3.57 -21.79
CA GLU A 665 20.85 -2.48 -20.84
C GLU A 665 19.60 -1.58 -20.81
N SER A 666 19.01 -1.41 -19.63
CA SER A 666 17.85 -0.55 -19.43
C SER A 666 18.17 0.85 -20.00
N LEU A 667 17.30 1.41 -20.85
CA LEU A 667 17.34 2.82 -21.33
C LEU A 667 17.32 3.87 -20.21
N LEU A 668 17.46 3.47 -18.95
CA LEU A 668 16.90 4.15 -17.82
C LEU A 668 17.93 4.35 -16.70
N GLY A 669 18.34 5.61 -16.53
CA GLY A 669 17.85 6.23 -15.29
C GLY A 669 16.33 6.29 -15.40
N THR A 670 15.60 5.75 -14.42
CA THR A 670 14.12 5.58 -14.32
C THR A 670 13.41 4.39 -14.96
N ARG A 671 13.38 3.17 -14.37
CA ARG A 671 12.24 2.26 -14.64
C ARG A 671 11.01 2.73 -13.87
N PRO A 672 9.90 3.14 -14.52
CA PRO A 672 8.61 2.54 -14.24
C PRO A 672 8.57 1.13 -14.86
N SER A 673 7.80 0.26 -14.23
CA SER A 673 7.43 -1.09 -14.70
C SER A 673 7.10 -1.12 -16.20
N ALA A 674 7.58 -2.15 -16.90
CA ALA A 674 7.05 -2.49 -18.21
C ALA A 674 5.54 -2.71 -18.05
N HIS A 675 4.75 -1.84 -18.66
CA HIS A 675 3.31 -1.95 -18.68
C HIS A 675 2.94 -3.22 -19.46
N SER A 676 2.28 -4.19 -18.81
CA SER A 676 1.67 -5.37 -19.45
C SER A 676 0.15 -5.23 -19.42
N GLY A 677 -0.57 -5.95 -20.28
CA GLY A 677 -2.02 -5.80 -20.45
C GLY A 677 -2.41 -4.95 -21.66
N TRP A 678 -3.55 -4.27 -21.60
CA TRP A 678 -4.17 -3.60 -22.75
C TRP A 678 -3.62 -2.20 -23.02
N PHE A 679 -3.33 -1.92 -24.28
CA PHE A 679 -2.99 -0.62 -24.83
C PHE A 679 -3.94 -0.26 -25.97
N TYR A 680 -4.20 1.03 -26.12
CA TYR A 680 -5.14 1.58 -27.09
C TYR A 680 -4.43 2.65 -27.89
N GLY A 681 -4.29 2.44 -29.18
CA GLY A 681 -3.53 3.32 -30.04
C GLY A 681 -3.94 3.21 -31.50
N TRP A 682 -3.09 3.78 -32.33
CA TRP A 682 -3.20 3.73 -33.77
C TRP A 682 -1.85 3.37 -34.36
N GLY A 683 -1.83 2.89 -35.59
CA GLY A 683 -0.59 2.40 -36.17
C GLY A 683 -0.65 2.10 -37.66
N GLU A 684 0.51 1.70 -38.18
CA GLU A 684 0.66 1.26 -39.57
C GLU A 684 0.54 -0.25 -39.65
N PHE A 685 -0.34 -0.72 -40.53
CA PHE A 685 -0.51 -2.12 -40.90
C PHE A 685 -0.19 -2.30 -42.38
N THR A 686 0.88 -3.05 -42.65
CA THR A 686 1.39 -3.22 -44.01
C THR A 686 0.56 -4.24 -44.79
N LYS A 687 0.64 -4.18 -46.13
CA LYS A 687 0.03 -5.21 -46.99
C LYS A 687 0.66 -6.60 -46.82
N SER A 688 1.87 -6.69 -46.25
CA SER A 688 2.51 -7.96 -45.87
C SER A 688 1.94 -8.56 -44.59
N GLY A 689 1.13 -7.80 -43.83
CA GLY A 689 0.46 -8.28 -42.62
C GLY A 689 1.21 -7.96 -41.33
N GLU A 690 2.02 -6.91 -41.31
CA GLU A 690 2.88 -6.55 -40.17
C GLU A 690 2.44 -5.22 -39.55
N VAL A 691 2.58 -5.08 -38.23
CA VAL A 691 2.36 -3.81 -37.54
C VAL A 691 3.71 -3.12 -37.34
N THR A 692 4.08 -2.26 -38.28
CA THR A 692 5.38 -1.56 -38.30
C THR A 692 5.43 -0.37 -37.35
N TYR A 693 4.27 0.19 -37.02
CA TYR A 693 4.14 1.35 -36.15
C TYR A 693 2.96 1.20 -35.21
N PHE A 694 3.14 1.64 -33.96
CA PHE A 694 2.06 1.76 -32.97
C PHE A 694 2.35 2.95 -32.05
N GLU A 695 1.38 3.84 -31.93
CA GLU A 695 1.39 5.00 -31.05
C GLU A 695 0.12 4.97 -30.16
N PRO A 696 0.26 4.93 -28.82
CA PRO A 696 -0.88 5.05 -27.93
C PRO A 696 -1.65 6.35 -28.16
N PHE A 697 -2.96 6.31 -28.01
CA PHE A 697 -3.77 7.53 -28.08
C PHE A 697 -3.36 8.48 -26.94
N PRO A 698 -3.15 9.77 -27.23
CA PRO A 698 -2.68 10.74 -26.24
C PRO A 698 -3.77 11.21 -25.27
N ARG A 699 -5.05 10.96 -25.56
CA ARG A 699 -6.18 11.49 -24.78
C ARG A 699 -7.30 10.47 -24.60
N PHE A 700 -7.81 10.43 -23.37
CA PHE A 700 -9.04 9.74 -23.02
C PHE A 700 -10.13 10.74 -22.65
N GLU A 701 -11.22 10.79 -23.41
CA GLU A 701 -12.33 11.72 -23.21
C GLU A 701 -13.66 11.02 -23.52
N SER A 702 -14.66 11.17 -22.64
CA SER A 702 -15.99 10.59 -22.82
C SER A 702 -16.02 9.06 -23.08
N ASP A 703 -15.25 8.30 -22.28
CA ASP A 703 -15.09 6.82 -22.40
C ASP A 703 -14.50 6.37 -23.75
N LYS A 704 -13.69 7.24 -24.37
CA LYS A 704 -13.09 7.04 -25.69
C LYS A 704 -11.64 7.52 -25.74
N TRP A 705 -10.77 6.71 -26.31
CA TRP A 705 -9.41 7.08 -26.71
C TRP A 705 -9.44 7.76 -28.08
N ILE A 706 -8.86 8.96 -28.15
CA ILE A 706 -8.86 9.84 -29.33
C ILE A 706 -7.51 10.54 -29.51
N GLY A 707 -7.33 11.19 -30.68
CA GLY A 707 -6.16 11.98 -31.05
C GLY A 707 -5.91 13.24 -30.19
N LYS A 708 -4.87 13.99 -30.57
CA LYS A 708 -4.24 15.04 -29.76
C LYS A 708 -4.96 16.39 -29.83
N LEU A 709 -5.58 16.78 -30.95
CA LEU A 709 -6.26 18.08 -31.10
C LEU A 709 -7.41 18.04 -32.13
N GLY A 710 -8.66 18.17 -31.65
CA GLY A 710 -9.85 18.15 -32.50
C GLY A 710 -10.34 16.73 -32.78
N TYR A 711 -11.61 16.60 -33.15
CA TYR A 711 -12.21 15.35 -33.60
C TYR A 711 -13.04 15.67 -34.85
N PRO A 712 -12.54 15.37 -36.07
CA PRO A 712 -11.35 14.55 -36.37
C PRO A 712 -10.01 15.23 -36.04
N ASP A 713 -8.99 14.42 -35.75
CA ASP A 713 -7.60 14.84 -35.52
C ASP A 713 -6.89 15.09 -36.86
N ALA A 714 -6.00 16.08 -36.91
CA ALA A 714 -5.34 16.48 -38.16
C ALA A 714 -4.38 15.42 -38.74
N ARG A 715 -3.87 14.49 -37.92
CA ARG A 715 -2.90 13.45 -38.32
C ARG A 715 -3.56 12.10 -38.53
N ILE A 716 -4.50 11.73 -37.66
CA ILE A 716 -5.09 10.38 -37.64
C ILE A 716 -6.58 10.36 -38.00
N GLY A 717 -7.13 11.50 -38.42
CA GLY A 717 -8.51 11.64 -38.85
C GLY A 717 -9.50 11.25 -37.75
N TRP A 718 -10.42 10.35 -38.08
CA TRP A 718 -11.45 9.85 -37.16
C TRP A 718 -11.00 8.70 -36.26
N CYS A 719 -9.73 8.27 -36.36
CA CYS A 719 -9.21 7.11 -35.64
C CYS A 719 -9.44 7.22 -34.13
N SER A 720 -10.09 6.22 -33.56
CA SER A 720 -10.47 6.21 -32.15
C SER A 720 -10.89 4.83 -31.65
N LEU A 721 -10.81 4.62 -30.33
CA LEU A 721 -11.23 3.38 -29.67
C LEU A 721 -12.08 3.68 -28.43
N ASP A 722 -13.21 3.01 -28.28
CA ASP A 722 -14.03 3.05 -27.06
C ASP A 722 -14.08 1.66 -26.41
N ARG A 723 -14.97 1.42 -25.46
CA ARG A 723 -15.08 0.10 -24.84
C ARG A 723 -15.47 -1.01 -25.81
N ALA A 724 -16.37 -0.74 -26.76
CA ALA A 724 -17.02 -1.75 -27.58
C ALA A 724 -16.34 -1.96 -28.95
N GLY A 725 -15.64 -0.95 -29.46
CA GLY A 725 -14.92 -1.03 -30.73
C GLY A 725 -14.19 0.28 -31.01
N GLY A 726 -14.59 0.98 -32.07
CA GLY A 726 -13.97 2.25 -32.46
C GLY A 726 -14.29 2.71 -33.87
N HIS A 727 -13.38 3.51 -34.40
CA HIS A 727 -13.38 3.99 -35.79
C HIS A 727 -11.95 3.89 -36.33
N PRO A 728 -11.70 3.33 -37.52
CA PRO A 728 -10.38 3.36 -38.13
C PRO A 728 -10.00 4.78 -38.57
N GLY A 729 -8.71 5.05 -38.76
CA GLY A 729 -8.25 6.22 -39.50
C GLY A 729 -8.36 6.00 -41.01
N GLY A 730 -8.12 7.05 -41.80
CA GLY A 730 -8.37 7.08 -43.25
C GLY A 730 -7.36 6.37 -44.15
N THR A 731 -6.35 5.72 -43.56
CA THR A 731 -5.30 5.01 -44.30
C THR A 731 -4.78 3.83 -43.49
N ALA A 732 -4.13 2.88 -44.18
CA ALA A 732 -3.37 1.77 -43.61
C ALA A 732 -2.23 2.20 -42.67
N GLN A 733 -1.88 3.49 -42.62
CA GLN A 733 -0.88 4.07 -41.70
C GLN A 733 -1.51 4.59 -40.40
N THR A 734 -2.84 4.60 -40.34
CA THR A 734 -3.64 5.19 -39.26
C THR A 734 -4.70 4.21 -38.75
N CYS A 735 -4.44 2.90 -38.85
CA CYS A 735 -5.33 1.86 -38.38
C CYS A 735 -5.61 2.02 -36.88
N ALA A 736 -6.82 1.66 -36.44
CA ALA A 736 -7.11 1.59 -35.02
C ALA A 736 -6.56 0.27 -34.45
N ILE A 737 -5.77 0.34 -33.38
CA ILE A 737 -5.08 -0.83 -32.83
C ILE A 737 -5.35 -0.96 -31.32
N ARG A 738 -5.95 -2.09 -30.91
CA ARG A 738 -5.86 -2.56 -29.52
C ARG A 738 -4.68 -3.50 -29.42
N ARG A 739 -3.77 -3.25 -28.50
CA ARG A 739 -2.57 -4.06 -28.28
C ARG A 739 -2.65 -4.72 -26.92
N TRP A 740 -2.39 -6.02 -26.85
CA TRP A 740 -2.22 -6.75 -25.60
C TRP A 740 -0.77 -7.23 -25.48
N VAL A 741 -0.17 -7.04 -24.30
CA VAL A 741 1.21 -7.45 -24.03
C VAL A 741 1.23 -8.45 -22.87
N SER A 742 1.77 -9.65 -23.11
CA SER A 742 1.92 -10.66 -22.07
C SER A 742 3.03 -10.29 -21.09
N GLU A 743 2.81 -10.44 -19.80
CA GLU A 743 3.88 -10.29 -18.78
C GLU A 743 4.78 -11.53 -18.68
N VAL A 744 4.25 -12.69 -19.07
CA VAL A 744 4.86 -13.99 -18.80
C VAL A 744 4.88 -14.88 -20.05
N ASP A 745 5.71 -15.91 -20.04
CA ASP A 745 5.60 -17.02 -20.98
C ASP A 745 4.26 -17.76 -20.73
N CYS A 746 3.39 -17.80 -21.74
CA CYS A 746 2.08 -18.43 -21.66
C CYS A 746 1.64 -19.02 -23.01
N SER A 747 0.51 -19.72 -23.01
CA SER A 747 -0.26 -19.97 -24.24
C SER A 747 -1.55 -19.18 -24.15
N ILE A 748 -1.98 -18.56 -25.25
CA ILE A 748 -3.24 -17.83 -25.32
C ILE A 748 -4.18 -18.43 -26.34
N ARG A 749 -5.49 -18.32 -26.12
CA ARG A 749 -6.53 -18.56 -27.12
C ARG A 749 -7.41 -17.33 -27.19
N ILE A 750 -7.74 -16.89 -28.41
CA ILE A 750 -8.49 -15.65 -28.62
C ILE A 750 -9.89 -15.99 -29.13
N HIS A 751 -10.89 -15.46 -28.44
CA HIS A 751 -12.30 -15.50 -28.84
C HIS A 751 -12.77 -14.08 -29.16
N SER A 752 -13.14 -13.82 -30.41
CA SER A 752 -13.66 -12.50 -30.78
C SER A 752 -14.68 -12.56 -31.92
N GLU A 753 -15.58 -11.57 -31.94
CA GLU A 753 -16.51 -11.32 -33.03
C GLU A 753 -16.38 -9.85 -33.44
N VAL A 754 -16.12 -9.61 -34.72
CA VAL A 754 -15.97 -8.27 -35.27
C VAL A 754 -17.18 -7.93 -36.14
N SER A 755 -17.73 -6.73 -35.96
CA SER A 755 -18.92 -6.26 -36.66
C SER A 755 -18.70 -4.89 -37.28
N HIS A 756 -19.18 -4.75 -38.51
CA HIS A 756 -19.40 -3.46 -39.16
C HIS A 756 -20.85 -3.43 -39.64
N LEU A 757 -21.65 -2.52 -39.07
CA LEU A 757 -23.12 -2.52 -39.22
C LEU A 757 -23.66 -1.31 -39.98
N GLN A 758 -22.79 -0.42 -40.43
CA GLN A 758 -23.18 0.83 -41.08
C GLN A 758 -23.34 0.63 -42.59
N PHE A 759 -24.58 0.73 -43.10
CA PHE A 759 -24.91 0.48 -44.51
C PHE A 759 -24.27 1.43 -45.54
N ASN A 760 -23.72 2.55 -45.06
CA ASN A 760 -23.16 3.61 -45.90
C ASN A 760 -21.63 3.55 -46.01
N GLY A 761 -20.95 2.74 -45.19
CA GLY A 761 -19.49 2.57 -45.24
C GLY A 761 -19.08 1.51 -46.26
N ASP A 762 -17.81 1.51 -46.66
CA ASP A 762 -17.27 0.47 -47.54
C ASP A 762 -16.74 -0.74 -46.75
N GLY A 763 -16.74 -0.68 -45.42
CA GLY A 763 -16.45 -1.78 -44.52
C GLY A 763 -15.01 -1.77 -44.03
N ILE A 764 -14.70 -2.64 -43.08
CA ILE A 764 -13.37 -2.69 -42.47
C ILE A 764 -12.61 -3.97 -42.82
N ASP A 765 -11.29 -3.87 -42.83
CA ASP A 765 -10.39 -5.02 -42.81
C ASP A 765 -9.83 -5.18 -41.38
N ALA A 766 -10.15 -6.30 -40.72
CA ALA A 766 -9.78 -6.58 -39.34
C ALA A 766 -8.75 -7.72 -39.27
N ALA A 767 -7.68 -7.57 -38.49
CA ALA A 767 -6.61 -8.56 -38.36
C ALA A 767 -6.16 -8.76 -36.90
N ILE A 768 -5.88 -10.01 -36.53
CA ILE A 768 -5.18 -10.39 -35.30
C ILE A 768 -3.74 -10.73 -35.66
N VAL A 769 -2.80 -9.96 -35.14
CA VAL A 769 -1.37 -10.08 -35.43
C VAL A 769 -0.63 -10.45 -34.15
N VAL A 770 0.24 -11.46 -34.20
CA VAL A 770 1.07 -11.88 -33.07
C VAL A 770 2.53 -11.76 -33.49
N GLY A 771 3.26 -10.84 -32.86
CA GLY A 771 4.55 -10.38 -33.39
C GLY A 771 4.36 -9.81 -34.80
N ASP A 772 4.99 -10.43 -35.79
CA ASP A 772 4.90 -10.04 -37.21
C ASP A 772 4.05 -11.01 -38.04
N GLN A 773 3.24 -11.86 -37.39
CA GLN A 773 2.43 -12.89 -38.07
C GLN A 773 0.93 -12.63 -37.93
N VAL A 774 0.23 -12.58 -39.07
CA VAL A 774 -1.24 -12.54 -39.10
C VAL A 774 -1.81 -13.91 -38.73
N MET A 775 -2.46 -13.99 -37.58
CA MET A 775 -3.06 -15.22 -37.06
C MET A 775 -4.48 -15.42 -37.58
N ALA A 776 -5.22 -14.32 -37.78
CA ALA A 776 -6.55 -14.34 -38.37
C ALA A 776 -6.84 -12.98 -39.00
N GLN A 777 -7.51 -12.95 -40.16
CA GLN A 777 -7.92 -11.72 -40.82
C GLN A 777 -9.27 -11.89 -41.50
N SER A 778 -10.10 -10.86 -41.51
CA SER A 778 -11.34 -10.85 -42.27
C SER A 778 -11.77 -9.47 -42.71
N ARG A 779 -12.38 -9.42 -43.89
CA ARG A 779 -13.12 -8.26 -44.38
C ARG A 779 -14.54 -8.30 -43.84
N VAL A 780 -15.02 -7.23 -43.23
CA VAL A 780 -16.34 -7.16 -42.59
C VAL A 780 -17.13 -6.00 -43.17
N LEU A 781 -18.27 -6.31 -43.81
CA LEU A 781 -19.15 -5.33 -44.42
C LEU A 781 -20.62 -5.69 -44.18
N HIS A 782 -21.33 -4.85 -43.42
CA HIS A 782 -22.76 -5.03 -43.09
C HIS A 782 -23.06 -6.39 -42.45
N GLU A 783 -22.11 -6.92 -41.71
CA GLU A 783 -22.16 -8.26 -41.14
C GLU A 783 -21.36 -8.34 -39.84
N THR A 784 -21.44 -9.49 -39.18
CA THR A 784 -20.59 -9.86 -38.04
C THR A 784 -19.85 -11.14 -38.39
N LYS A 785 -18.54 -11.15 -38.19
CA LYS A 785 -17.68 -12.30 -38.45
C LYS A 785 -16.94 -12.72 -37.20
N GLN A 786 -16.85 -14.03 -37.00
CA GLN A 786 -16.03 -14.60 -35.95
C GLN A 786 -14.56 -14.53 -36.36
N LEU A 787 -13.72 -13.98 -35.49
CA LEU A 787 -12.28 -13.86 -35.69
C LEU A 787 -11.57 -14.40 -34.45
N SER A 788 -11.46 -15.73 -34.37
CA SER A 788 -10.89 -16.44 -33.21
C SER A 788 -9.65 -17.22 -33.65
N THR A 789 -8.77 -17.53 -32.70
CA THR A 789 -7.56 -18.33 -32.95
C THR A 789 -7.57 -19.60 -32.12
N ASP A 790 -6.80 -20.61 -32.54
CA ASP A 790 -6.41 -21.73 -31.67
C ASP A 790 -5.39 -21.27 -30.61
N TRP A 791 -4.87 -22.20 -29.80
CA TRP A 791 -3.84 -21.90 -28.81
C TRP A 791 -2.52 -21.46 -29.45
N ILE A 792 -2.02 -20.29 -29.07
CA ILE A 792 -0.79 -19.67 -29.56
C ILE A 792 0.21 -19.54 -28.40
N PRO A 793 1.45 -20.03 -28.52
CA PRO A 793 2.48 -19.79 -27.53
C PRO A 793 2.98 -18.34 -27.60
N ILE A 794 3.03 -17.65 -26.47
CA ILE A 794 3.47 -16.25 -26.34
C ILE A 794 4.57 -16.18 -25.28
N LYS A 795 5.67 -15.49 -25.60
CA LYS A 795 6.75 -15.21 -24.66
C LYS A 795 6.43 -14.02 -23.77
N ALA A 796 7.10 -13.90 -22.63
CA ALA A 796 7.04 -12.69 -21.82
C ALA A 796 7.39 -11.46 -22.68
N ASN A 797 6.59 -10.40 -22.54
CA ASN A 797 6.56 -9.20 -23.39
C ASN A 797 6.13 -9.43 -24.85
N GLY A 798 5.58 -10.60 -25.18
CA GLY A 798 5.00 -10.88 -26.49
C GLY A 798 3.76 -10.02 -26.76
N ILE A 799 3.64 -9.55 -27.99
CA ILE A 799 2.64 -8.57 -28.44
C ILE A 799 1.57 -9.27 -29.27
N VAL A 800 0.32 -8.92 -29.01
CA VAL A 800 -0.86 -9.30 -29.79
C VAL A 800 -1.61 -8.04 -30.17
N ASP A 801 -1.70 -7.76 -31.47
CA ASP A 801 -2.37 -6.59 -32.03
C ASP A 801 -3.69 -6.96 -32.70
N PHE A 802 -4.73 -6.21 -32.35
CA PHE A 802 -6.05 -6.25 -32.97
C PHE A 802 -6.22 -4.99 -33.80
N VAL A 803 -6.04 -5.14 -35.11
CA VAL A 803 -5.87 -4.05 -36.07
C VAL A 803 -7.14 -3.90 -36.90
N VAL A 804 -7.63 -2.66 -37.04
CA VAL A 804 -8.74 -2.31 -37.93
C VAL A 804 -8.31 -1.21 -38.91
N ASP A 805 -8.39 -1.52 -40.19
CA ASP A 805 -8.12 -0.59 -41.30
C ASP A 805 -9.43 -0.17 -42.00
N CYS A 806 -9.52 1.10 -42.41
CA CYS A 806 -10.57 1.54 -43.34
C CYS A 806 -10.12 1.16 -44.75
N ARG A 807 -11.02 0.68 -45.59
CA ARG A 807 -10.59 0.11 -46.86
C ARG A 807 -10.16 1.18 -47.86
N GLU A 808 -11.12 1.80 -48.55
CA GLU A 808 -10.85 2.91 -49.47
C GLU A 808 -11.14 4.27 -48.82
N ASP A 809 -12.09 4.32 -47.87
CA ASP A 809 -12.52 5.55 -47.21
C ASP A 809 -13.08 5.24 -45.80
N GLU A 810 -12.73 6.02 -44.78
CA GLU A 810 -13.17 5.76 -43.40
C GLU A 810 -14.61 6.17 -43.11
N THR A 811 -15.32 6.83 -44.03
CA THR A 811 -16.63 7.40 -43.73
C THR A 811 -17.65 6.29 -43.42
N PHE A 812 -18.25 6.38 -42.23
CA PHE A 812 -19.19 5.40 -41.69
C PHE A 812 -18.58 4.03 -41.33
N ASP A 813 -17.27 3.94 -41.11
CA ASP A 813 -16.59 2.69 -40.72
C ASP A 813 -16.51 2.45 -39.21
N GLN A 814 -17.52 2.87 -38.47
CA GLN A 814 -17.61 2.50 -37.05
C GLN A 814 -17.72 0.98 -36.90
N PHE A 815 -16.91 0.41 -36.00
CA PHE A 815 -16.87 -1.03 -35.77
C PHE A 815 -17.10 -1.39 -34.31
N LEU A 816 -17.53 -2.63 -34.08
CA LEU A 816 -17.58 -3.28 -32.79
C LEU A 816 -16.65 -4.49 -32.81
N TRP A 817 -15.84 -4.66 -31.76
CA TRP A 817 -14.93 -5.79 -31.66
C TRP A 817 -14.64 -6.19 -30.19
N PRO A 818 -15.60 -6.83 -29.52
CA PRO A 818 -15.35 -7.51 -28.25
C PRO A 818 -14.34 -8.64 -28.42
N ILE A 819 -13.34 -8.68 -27.54
CA ILE A 819 -12.22 -9.63 -27.57
C ILE A 819 -12.07 -10.24 -26.18
N GLU A 820 -11.97 -11.56 -26.13
CA GLU A 820 -11.61 -12.32 -24.95
C GLU A 820 -10.35 -13.14 -25.19
N ILE A 821 -9.35 -13.02 -24.31
CA ILE A 821 -8.11 -13.79 -24.36
C ILE A 821 -8.07 -14.75 -23.17
N GLU A 822 -8.17 -16.05 -23.43
CA GLU A 822 -7.87 -17.10 -22.46
C GLU A 822 -6.35 -17.25 -22.38
N GLN A 823 -5.76 -16.95 -21.22
CA GLN A 823 -4.32 -17.10 -20.97
C GLN A 823 -4.09 -18.30 -20.05
N MET A 824 -3.36 -19.30 -20.55
CA MET A 824 -2.98 -20.50 -19.81
C MET A 824 -1.50 -20.46 -19.40
N GLN A 825 -1.26 -20.59 -18.10
CA GLN A 825 0.08 -20.72 -17.50
C GLN A 825 0.16 -22.02 -16.67
N LYS A 826 1.36 -22.48 -16.33
CA LYS A 826 1.56 -23.71 -15.54
C LYS A 826 0.89 -23.70 -14.15
N SER A 827 0.58 -22.52 -13.61
CA SER A 827 0.13 -22.32 -12.23
C SER A 827 -1.25 -21.65 -12.11
N GLU A 828 -1.63 -20.77 -13.04
CA GLU A 828 -2.90 -20.04 -13.05
C GLU A 828 -3.41 -19.81 -14.49
N ASN A 829 -4.74 -19.83 -14.68
CA ASN A 829 -5.37 -19.43 -15.93
C ASN A 829 -6.12 -18.10 -15.73
N ARG A 830 -6.02 -17.19 -16.69
CA ARG A 830 -6.62 -15.85 -16.64
C ARG A 830 -7.47 -15.59 -17.89
N ILE A 831 -8.48 -14.74 -17.75
CA ILE A 831 -9.28 -14.23 -18.86
C ILE A 831 -9.08 -12.72 -18.93
N TRP A 832 -8.73 -12.23 -20.12
CA TRP A 832 -8.65 -10.81 -20.45
C TRP A 832 -9.82 -10.44 -21.35
N ASN A 833 -10.56 -9.38 -21.03
CA ASN A 833 -11.75 -9.00 -21.79
C ASN A 833 -11.68 -7.51 -22.17
N SER A 834 -11.68 -7.23 -23.47
CA SER A 834 -11.43 -5.89 -23.99
C SER A 834 -12.48 -4.84 -23.60
N GLN A 835 -13.65 -5.26 -23.10
CA GLN A 835 -14.73 -4.37 -22.67
C GLN A 835 -14.73 -4.12 -21.15
N THR A 836 -14.48 -5.14 -20.33
CA THR A 836 -14.40 -4.97 -18.86
C THR A 836 -13.09 -4.34 -18.43
N ASP A 837 -12.02 -4.60 -19.19
CA ASP A 837 -10.67 -4.15 -18.86
C ASP A 837 -10.39 -2.76 -19.45
N PHE A 838 -11.29 -2.24 -20.31
CA PHE A 838 -11.16 -0.93 -20.92
C PHE A 838 -11.12 0.19 -19.88
N SER A 839 -10.06 1.00 -19.93
CA SER A 839 -9.84 2.07 -18.96
C SER A 839 -9.10 3.26 -19.56
N ASN A 840 -9.05 4.34 -18.79
CA ASN A 840 -8.26 5.54 -19.08
C ASN A 840 -6.77 5.38 -18.73
N VAL A 841 -6.32 4.17 -18.38
CA VAL A 841 -4.92 3.84 -18.07
C VAL A 841 -4.42 2.84 -19.10
N GLN A 842 -3.33 3.20 -19.79
CA GLN A 842 -2.63 2.32 -20.74
C GLN A 842 -1.83 1.26 -19.96
N GLY A 843 -1.89 0.00 -20.40
CA GLY A 843 -1.23 -1.12 -19.73
C GLY A 843 -1.90 -1.54 -18.42
N SER A 844 -3.22 -1.55 -18.38
CA SER A 844 -3.97 -2.01 -17.21
C SER A 844 -3.98 -3.55 -17.12
N GLN A 845 -3.76 -4.10 -15.92
CA GLN A 845 -3.76 -5.54 -15.64
C GLN A 845 -5.09 -6.04 -15.03
N ASN A 846 -6.23 -5.56 -15.54
CA ASN A 846 -7.55 -5.90 -14.99
C ASN A 846 -8.06 -7.30 -15.41
N ALA A 847 -7.20 -8.33 -15.39
CA ALA A 847 -7.60 -9.69 -15.79
C ALA A 847 -8.44 -10.39 -14.71
N SER A 848 -9.49 -11.09 -15.11
CA SER A 848 -10.28 -11.93 -14.19
C SER A 848 -9.69 -13.34 -14.09
N PRO A 849 -9.71 -13.99 -12.90
CA PRO A 849 -9.32 -15.39 -12.78
C PRO A 849 -10.28 -16.28 -13.56
N MET A 850 -9.75 -17.24 -14.31
CA MET A 850 -10.58 -18.23 -15.03
C MET A 850 -11.29 -19.10 -13.98
N LYS A 851 -12.60 -18.92 -13.80
CA LYS A 851 -13.40 -19.81 -12.94
C LYS A 851 -13.36 -21.21 -13.55
N ARG A 852 -12.90 -22.19 -12.76
CA ARG A 852 -12.89 -23.62 -13.14
C ARG A 852 -14.29 -24.15 -13.41
#